data_AF-A0AAU9IMQ1-F1
#
_entry.id   AF-A0AAU9IMQ1-F1
#
_cell.length_a   1.000
_cell.length_b   1.000
_cell.length_c   1.000
_cell.angle_alpha   90.00
_cell.angle_beta   90.00
_cell.angle_gamma   90.00
#
_symmetry.space_group_name_H-M   'P 1'
#
loop_
_entity.id
_entity.type
_entity.pdbx_description
1 polymer ?
#
loop_
_entity_poly.entity_id
_entity_poly.type
_entity_poly.pdbx_seq_one_letter_code
_entity_poly.pdbx_strand_id
1 'polypeptide(L)'
;MGDISEEVKDIRNSVAYSIITDLEREGKLHSQRAEALKEKFKRLHEVVVQSFENEKILLNKARDLRQDLTKQLHKLESVSQQQSETSLSLERINKTLEDTQAELDQAEQRVQVLEWEISQIEQDRNEALNYLSQREEEQEAKLRPEIGRLQKLIEDMRNDTKESEDRIIKEEAIKKELQEAITSLSKETEKLQDELEMVTLSLNKAKTEPLRFAKNADILDKAIHVMEGDLNKVKADSETADNELSKLHKEKDELTNLLLETQEELGRCKSIYDDYQKEKDDIHYKKNQAGEVEKELRNNIVELEVNLKANEDAVRRESDNSQELGKQLYHLKKEYKKIENHKRQMTTQLSDLNKQMSEAEERENALEMDNRRQKEILEKLEEEHDIMKKNTMDKEEDEKDKIVKLEEIKKETESTEKKAQNKRTKEGKLVKEMEWLSLKREYMARKASQNIAQAKETSEELKIKELLMIDLKKKKQETDFKLKSYIAMYDEVKNARNKYVKLIQNSSQELAETKERIKILQNEVEILRNESSEKDRKLKEERHNVQQSLHQRDGLRAEINKLDFAVKQKESLVTQEVNEINKLNVIITSLEKEMIELKHKYENVCESRNYTGIQLIDRNDELCILYEKANIQESIQKRGESEIRSKEDEIRMMNLELAEVKRHIEVLRKQIPEVPKLAAEVISLKSELEAEKEKEKCLAADLEDPSNAKRFNELPGEDPDEEALEAKIQVLEERLNNKKEQLLEKELVLEEITNLADKLRAQALTGRQGTLELAEKVNDFQSRIKKLTRKMMATVSELSMFQATAMKLQQEKERLENVFEDSQKRVENSLPPTEDCEKEWERMERNNLLREEERKARKEREEEERSATGAITQSTAEPRLNSYVPDDGIGLPKPYGVHTPFVPTQLGANMRHFRKPVVKPIEI
;
A
#
# COMPACT_ATOMS: atom_id res chain seq x y z
N MET A 1 -32.36 69.50 48.78
CA MET A 1 -32.45 70.97 48.65
C MET A 1 -33.57 71.23 47.65
N GLY A 2 -34.82 71.44 48.05
CA GLY A 2 -35.24 72.13 49.27
C GLY A 2 -35.62 73.54 48.83
N ASP A 3 -36.93 73.79 48.71
CA ASP A 3 -37.40 75.08 48.24
C ASP A 3 -37.15 76.17 49.28
N ILE A 4 -36.84 77.36 48.77
CA ILE A 4 -36.74 78.55 49.60
C ILE A 4 -38.17 78.95 49.89
N SER A 5 -38.63 78.56 51.08
CA SER A 5 -39.97 78.77 51.61
C SER A 5 -40.44 80.22 51.40
N GLU A 6 -41.76 80.40 51.21
CA GLU A 6 -42.38 81.72 51.09
C GLU A 6 -42.09 82.62 52.30
N GLU A 7 -41.74 82.03 53.44
CA GLU A 7 -41.22 82.69 54.65
C GLU A 7 -40.05 83.66 54.35
N VAL A 8 -39.16 83.36 53.40
CA VAL A 8 -38.03 84.23 53.05
C VAL A 8 -38.49 85.48 52.26
N LYS A 9 -39.71 85.47 51.73
CA LYS A 9 -40.34 86.63 51.06
C LYS A 9 -41.21 87.46 52.02
N ASP A 10 -41.57 86.97 53.21
CA ASP A 10 -42.25 87.80 54.22
C ASP A 10 -41.27 88.62 55.06
N ILE A 11 -41.08 89.86 54.63
CA ILE A 11 -40.23 90.88 55.25
C ILE A 11 -40.65 91.19 56.71
N ARG A 12 -41.90 90.90 57.12
CA ARG A 12 -42.44 91.26 58.44
C ARG A 12 -41.73 90.58 59.61
N ASN A 13 -41.21 89.37 59.40
CA ASN A 13 -40.47 88.61 60.41
C ASN A 13 -38.97 88.96 60.45
N SER A 14 -38.50 89.92 59.62
CA SER A 14 -37.11 90.36 59.65
C SER A 14 -36.81 91.21 60.88
N VAL A 15 -35.75 90.85 61.62
CA VAL A 15 -35.27 91.57 62.81
C VAL A 15 -34.99 93.06 62.51
N ALA A 16 -34.51 93.38 61.31
CA ALA A 16 -34.30 94.77 60.89
C ALA A 16 -35.62 95.53 60.72
N TYR A 17 -36.70 94.85 60.32
CA TYR A 17 -38.02 95.46 60.17
C TYR A 17 -38.69 95.67 61.55
N SER A 18 -38.55 94.72 62.48
CA SER A 18 -39.10 94.86 63.84
C SER A 18 -38.43 96.00 64.60
N ILE A 19 -37.11 96.10 64.57
CA ILE A 19 -36.35 97.20 65.21
C ILE A 19 -36.81 98.57 64.70
N ILE A 20 -37.11 98.73 63.40
CA ILE A 20 -37.62 100.00 62.86
C ILE A 20 -39.06 100.27 63.33
N THR A 21 -39.92 99.26 63.50
CA THR A 21 -41.25 99.46 64.10
C THR A 21 -41.22 99.75 65.60
N ASP A 22 -40.26 99.21 66.34
CA ASP A 22 -40.16 99.44 67.78
C ASP A 22 -39.55 100.82 68.10
N LEU A 23 -38.55 101.27 67.32
CA LEU A 23 -38.03 102.64 67.40
C LEU A 23 -39.06 103.72 66.99
N GLU A 24 -40.05 103.36 66.17
CA GLU A 24 -41.20 104.22 65.85
C GLU A 24 -42.22 104.25 67.00
N ARG A 25 -42.49 103.11 67.66
CA ARG A 25 -43.32 103.04 68.89
C ARG A 25 -42.72 103.81 70.06
N GLU A 26 -41.41 103.79 70.23
CA GLU A 26 -40.70 104.56 71.25
C GLU A 26 -40.67 106.08 70.96
N GLY A 27 -41.21 106.55 69.83
CA GLY A 27 -41.24 107.96 69.45
C GLY A 27 -39.87 108.56 69.05
N LYS A 28 -38.80 107.75 69.07
CA LYS A 28 -37.43 108.15 68.73
C LYS A 28 -37.24 108.38 67.22
N LEU A 29 -38.15 107.85 66.39
CA LEU A 29 -38.18 108.02 64.94
C LEU A 29 -39.51 108.61 64.47
N HIS A 30 -39.45 109.71 63.72
CA HIS A 30 -40.63 110.34 63.12
C HIS A 30 -41.15 109.48 61.95
N SER A 31 -42.45 109.18 61.90
CA SER A 31 -43.02 108.08 61.10
C SER A 31 -42.64 108.11 59.61
N GLN A 32 -42.70 109.27 58.95
CA GLN A 32 -42.26 109.44 57.54
C GLN A 32 -40.82 108.95 57.27
N ARG A 33 -39.93 109.06 58.28
CA ARG A 33 -38.53 108.59 58.19
C ARG A 33 -38.40 107.11 58.54
N ALA A 34 -39.30 106.55 59.35
CA ALA A 34 -39.40 105.11 59.57
C ALA A 34 -39.92 104.39 58.32
N GLU A 35 -40.97 104.91 57.66
CA GLU A 35 -41.48 104.40 56.39
C GLU A 35 -40.40 104.42 55.29
N ALA A 36 -39.70 105.55 55.11
CA ALA A 36 -38.62 105.66 54.13
C ALA A 36 -37.43 104.70 54.39
N LEU A 37 -37.25 104.22 55.63
CA LEU A 37 -36.26 103.19 55.97
C LEU A 37 -36.80 101.78 55.73
N LYS A 38 -38.05 101.50 56.11
CA LYS A 38 -38.75 100.24 55.79
C LYS A 38 -38.80 99.99 54.28
N GLU A 39 -39.09 101.02 53.49
CA GLU A 39 -39.13 100.91 52.03
C GLU A 39 -37.75 100.64 51.42
N LYS A 40 -36.70 101.32 51.91
CA LYS A 40 -35.31 101.04 51.51
C LYS A 40 -34.88 99.62 51.88
N PHE A 41 -35.24 99.15 53.09
CA PHE A 41 -34.96 97.78 53.51
C PHE A 41 -35.69 96.76 52.62
N LYS A 42 -36.98 96.98 52.32
CA LYS A 42 -37.74 96.15 51.38
C LYS A 42 -37.08 96.06 50.01
N ARG A 43 -36.70 97.19 49.40
CA ARG A 43 -36.01 97.21 48.10
C ARG A 43 -34.66 96.48 48.14
N LEU A 44 -33.92 96.59 49.26
CA LEU A 44 -32.65 95.86 49.44
C LEU A 44 -32.88 94.35 49.55
N HIS A 45 -33.88 93.93 50.34
CA HIS A 45 -34.26 92.53 50.51
C HIS A 45 -34.74 91.90 49.19
N GLU A 46 -35.55 92.62 48.41
CA GLU A 46 -36.00 92.19 47.08
C GLU A 46 -34.81 91.97 46.12
N VAL A 47 -33.81 92.87 46.11
CA VAL A 47 -32.60 92.72 45.30
C VAL A 47 -31.74 91.53 45.77
N VAL A 48 -31.62 91.29 47.08
CA VAL A 48 -30.88 90.14 47.62
C VAL A 48 -31.57 88.82 47.29
N VAL A 49 -32.89 88.73 47.43
CA VAL A 49 -33.67 87.55 47.02
C VAL A 49 -33.55 87.30 45.52
N GLN A 50 -33.63 88.35 44.69
CA GLN A 50 -33.39 88.24 43.24
C GLN A 50 -31.95 87.78 42.93
N SER A 51 -30.96 88.19 43.70
CA SER A 51 -29.58 87.71 43.54
C SER A 51 -29.47 86.20 43.79
N PHE A 52 -30.09 85.69 44.86
CA PHE A 52 -30.09 84.24 45.15
C PHE A 52 -30.95 83.42 44.16
N GLU A 53 -32.08 83.95 43.67
CA GLU A 53 -32.85 83.32 42.60
C GLU A 53 -32.03 83.25 41.29
N ASN A 54 -31.34 84.32 40.92
CA ASN A 54 -30.42 84.35 39.78
C ASN A 54 -29.23 83.39 39.96
N GLU A 55 -28.63 83.32 41.14
CA GLU A 55 -27.54 82.38 41.45
C GLU A 55 -28.02 80.92 41.33
N LYS A 56 -29.20 80.58 41.86
CA LYS A 56 -29.82 79.26 41.73
C LYS A 56 -30.08 78.91 40.26
N ILE A 57 -30.55 79.86 39.45
CA ILE A 57 -30.75 79.67 38.00
C ILE A 57 -29.41 79.46 37.28
N LEU A 58 -28.38 80.23 37.61
CA LEU A 58 -27.03 80.09 37.03
C LEU A 58 -26.36 78.78 37.43
N LEU A 59 -26.50 78.33 38.68
CA LEU A 59 -26.01 77.03 39.16
C LEU A 59 -26.70 75.86 38.46
N ASN A 60 -28.03 75.90 38.29
CA ASN A 60 -28.76 74.91 37.51
C ASN A 60 -28.28 74.88 36.07
N LYS A 61 -28.21 76.05 35.41
CA LYS A 61 -27.72 76.17 34.02
C LYS A 61 -26.27 75.69 33.86
N ALA A 62 -25.40 75.93 34.85
CA ALA A 62 -24.04 75.41 34.88
C ALA A 62 -23.99 73.88 35.09
N ARG A 63 -24.93 73.30 35.85
CA ARG A 63 -25.07 71.85 36.02
C ARG A 63 -25.54 71.20 34.72
N ASP A 64 -26.52 71.79 34.06
CA ASP A 64 -27.08 71.28 32.80
C ASP A 64 -26.06 71.37 31.66
N LEU A 65 -25.33 72.50 31.55
CA LEU A 65 -24.20 72.66 30.63
C LEU A 65 -23.06 71.67 30.91
N ARG A 66 -22.76 71.35 32.18
CA ARG A 66 -21.80 70.27 32.53
C ARG A 66 -22.32 68.90 32.10
N GLN A 67 -23.62 68.62 32.29
CA GLN A 67 -24.22 67.35 31.88
C GLN A 67 -24.18 67.20 30.35
N ASP A 68 -24.49 68.25 29.60
CA ASP A 68 -24.38 68.25 28.14
C ASP A 68 -22.92 68.18 27.66
N LEU A 69 -21.98 68.84 28.34
CA LEU A 69 -20.54 68.66 28.08
C LEU A 69 -20.12 67.19 28.23
N THR A 70 -20.55 66.50 29.31
CA THR A 70 -20.26 65.06 29.48
C THR A 70 -20.92 64.18 28.42
N LYS A 71 -22.14 64.49 27.97
CA LYS A 71 -22.79 63.79 26.84
C LYS A 71 -22.02 63.97 25.54
N GLN A 72 -21.48 65.17 25.27
CA GLN A 72 -20.70 65.44 24.06
C GLN A 72 -19.31 64.80 24.13
N LEU A 73 -18.67 64.79 25.31
CA LEU A 73 -17.40 64.09 25.53
C LEU A 73 -17.55 62.59 25.27
N HIS A 74 -18.55 61.91 25.84
CA HIS A 74 -18.78 60.48 25.57
C HIS A 74 -19.15 60.19 24.11
N LYS A 75 -19.85 61.09 23.41
CA LYS A 75 -20.08 60.95 21.96
C LYS A 75 -18.78 61.06 21.15
N LEU A 76 -17.92 62.00 21.51
CA LEU A 76 -16.62 62.21 20.85
C LEU A 76 -15.66 61.04 21.15
N GLU A 77 -15.71 60.50 22.36
CA GLU A 77 -15.02 59.28 22.78
C GLU A 77 -15.52 58.04 22.01
N SER A 78 -16.84 57.83 21.88
CA SER A 78 -17.37 56.71 21.10
C SER A 78 -17.07 56.83 19.60
N VAL A 79 -17.09 58.05 19.04
CA VAL A 79 -16.67 58.28 17.65
C VAL A 79 -15.17 58.04 17.48
N SER A 80 -14.35 58.45 18.45
CA SER A 80 -12.91 58.17 18.42
C SER A 80 -12.59 56.68 18.54
N GLN A 81 -13.36 55.91 19.32
CA GLN A 81 -13.26 54.46 19.38
C GLN A 81 -13.64 53.83 18.03
N GLN A 82 -14.79 54.20 17.46
CA GLN A 82 -15.20 53.72 16.13
C GLN A 82 -14.20 54.11 15.01
N GLN A 83 -13.57 55.28 15.10
CA GLN A 83 -12.52 55.69 14.18
C GLN A 83 -11.23 54.87 14.37
N SER A 84 -10.88 54.47 15.59
CA SER A 84 -9.78 53.54 15.85
C SER A 84 -10.09 52.13 15.35
N GLU A 85 -11.31 51.63 15.56
CA GLU A 85 -11.73 50.30 15.09
C GLU A 85 -11.79 50.22 13.56
N THR A 86 -12.26 51.28 12.89
CA THR A 86 -12.25 51.36 11.42
C THR A 86 -10.85 51.58 10.84
N SER A 87 -9.96 52.30 11.53
CA SER A 87 -8.54 52.35 11.15
C SER A 87 -7.90 50.95 11.22
N LEU A 88 -8.14 50.21 12.31
CA LEU A 88 -7.62 48.85 12.49
C LEU A 88 -8.26 47.82 11.54
N SER A 89 -9.51 48.01 11.11
CA SER A 89 -10.12 47.15 10.09
C SER A 89 -9.58 47.45 8.70
N LEU A 90 -9.37 48.73 8.34
CA LEU A 90 -8.72 49.13 7.10
C LEU A 90 -7.27 48.63 7.02
N GLU A 91 -6.50 48.73 8.11
CA GLU A 91 -5.12 48.22 8.17
C GLU A 91 -5.07 46.68 7.98
N ARG A 92 -6.02 45.94 8.56
CA ARG A 92 -6.17 44.49 8.31
C ARG A 92 -6.57 44.19 6.87
N ILE A 93 -7.53 44.93 6.29
CA ILE A 93 -8.01 44.73 4.92
C ILE A 93 -6.89 45.02 3.92
N ASN A 94 -6.15 46.12 4.09
CA ASN A 94 -4.99 46.46 3.28
C ASN A 94 -3.92 45.36 3.38
N LYS A 95 -3.64 44.85 4.58
CA LYS A 95 -2.69 43.73 4.72
C LYS A 95 -3.17 42.47 3.99
N THR A 96 -4.45 42.09 4.09
CA THR A 96 -4.97 40.96 3.32
C THR A 96 -5.00 41.21 1.81
N LEU A 97 -5.06 42.47 1.37
CA LEU A 97 -4.88 42.85 -0.03
C LEU A 97 -3.41 42.63 -0.46
N GLU A 98 -2.43 43.12 0.32
CA GLU A 98 -1.00 42.91 0.06
C GLU A 98 -0.64 41.41 0.04
N ASP A 99 -1.12 40.64 1.02
CA ASP A 99 -0.93 39.20 1.11
C ASP A 99 -1.53 38.49 -0.13
N THR A 100 -2.77 38.83 -0.56
CA THR A 100 -3.39 38.21 -1.74
C THR A 100 -2.81 38.70 -3.08
N GLN A 101 -2.23 39.90 -3.15
CA GLN A 101 -1.48 40.34 -4.33
C GLN A 101 -0.15 39.59 -4.45
N ALA A 102 0.55 39.32 -3.33
CA ALA A 102 1.75 38.49 -3.33
C ALA A 102 1.46 37.02 -3.73
N GLU A 103 0.34 36.46 -3.30
CA GLU A 103 -0.13 35.13 -3.76
C GLU A 103 -0.45 35.13 -5.27
N LEU A 104 -1.05 36.21 -5.80
CA LEU A 104 -1.33 36.35 -7.23
C LEU A 104 -0.05 36.47 -8.06
N ASP A 105 0.89 37.35 -7.66
CA ASP A 105 2.19 37.50 -8.32
C ASP A 105 2.97 36.17 -8.35
N GLN A 106 2.91 35.39 -7.27
CA GLN A 106 3.53 34.07 -7.20
C GLN A 106 2.81 33.04 -8.10
N ALA A 107 1.49 33.12 -8.23
CA ALA A 107 0.72 32.29 -9.14
C ALA A 107 1.03 32.62 -10.62
N GLU A 108 1.11 33.90 -10.99
CA GLU A 108 1.47 34.34 -12.34
C GLU A 108 2.90 33.91 -12.73
N GLN A 109 3.87 34.06 -11.83
CA GLN A 109 5.23 33.54 -12.04
C GLN A 109 5.24 32.02 -12.24
N ARG A 110 4.41 31.28 -11.49
CA ARG A 110 4.29 29.83 -11.63
C ARG A 110 3.63 29.41 -12.95
N VAL A 111 2.65 30.17 -13.44
CA VAL A 111 2.06 29.96 -14.77
C VAL A 111 3.12 30.17 -15.86
N GLN A 112 3.91 31.25 -15.81
CA GLN A 112 4.96 31.51 -16.80
C GLN A 112 6.03 30.40 -16.85
N VAL A 113 6.40 29.82 -15.69
CA VAL A 113 7.30 28.66 -15.65
C VAL A 113 6.65 27.43 -16.29
N LEU A 114 5.38 27.15 -16.00
CA LEU A 114 4.66 26.02 -16.59
C LEU A 114 4.45 26.18 -18.10
N GLU A 115 4.18 27.40 -18.59
CA GLU A 115 4.10 27.69 -20.03
C GLU A 115 5.44 27.44 -20.74
N TRP A 116 6.56 27.79 -20.10
CA TRP A 116 7.89 27.50 -20.61
C TRP A 116 8.20 26.00 -20.61
N GLU A 117 7.89 25.28 -19.52
CA GLU A 117 8.04 23.82 -19.44
C GLU A 117 7.18 23.08 -20.48
N ILE A 118 5.93 23.51 -20.69
CA ILE A 118 5.05 22.98 -21.74
C ILE A 118 5.68 23.22 -23.12
N SER A 119 6.15 24.44 -23.41
CA SER A 119 6.76 24.74 -24.71
C SER A 119 8.02 23.92 -24.99
N GLN A 120 8.83 23.65 -23.95
CA GLN A 120 10.00 22.77 -24.04
C GLN A 120 9.59 21.31 -24.29
N ILE A 121 8.60 20.80 -23.55
CA ILE A 121 8.07 19.44 -23.73
C ILE A 121 7.43 19.26 -25.12
N GLU A 122 6.75 20.28 -25.66
CA GLU A 122 6.23 20.23 -27.02
C GLU A 122 7.34 20.19 -28.08
N GLN A 123 8.45 20.92 -27.88
CA GLN A 123 9.62 20.81 -28.75
C GLN A 123 10.21 19.39 -28.68
N ASP A 124 10.51 18.89 -27.49
CA ASP A 124 11.08 17.55 -27.27
C ASP A 124 10.17 16.45 -27.86
N ARG A 125 8.84 16.57 -27.71
CA ARG A 125 7.85 15.67 -28.32
C ARG A 125 7.90 15.71 -29.85
N ASN A 126 8.02 16.90 -30.44
CA ASN A 126 8.07 17.05 -31.89
C ASN A 126 9.41 16.55 -32.48
N GLU A 127 10.53 16.72 -31.77
CA GLU A 127 11.81 16.10 -32.13
C GLU A 127 11.75 14.56 -32.04
N ALA A 128 11.15 14.02 -30.98
CA ALA A 128 10.93 12.57 -30.82
C ALA A 128 10.00 11.99 -31.90
N LEU A 129 8.93 12.69 -32.28
CA LEU A 129 8.03 12.30 -33.38
C LEU A 129 8.75 12.26 -34.73
N ASN A 130 9.58 13.26 -35.03
CA ASN A 130 10.38 13.29 -36.25
C ASN A 130 11.41 12.13 -36.27
N TYR A 131 12.05 11.83 -35.14
CA TYR A 131 12.99 10.72 -35.02
C TYR A 131 12.31 9.35 -35.18
N LEU A 132 11.10 9.18 -34.61
CA LEU A 132 10.30 7.96 -34.79
C LEU A 132 9.87 7.78 -36.25
N SER A 133 9.35 8.82 -36.89
CA SER A 133 8.92 8.78 -38.30
C SER A 133 10.07 8.41 -39.25
N GLN A 134 11.26 9.01 -39.08
CA GLN A 134 12.46 8.63 -39.83
C GLN A 134 12.87 7.17 -39.59
N ARG A 135 12.75 6.68 -38.36
CA ARG A 135 13.04 5.28 -38.02
C ARG A 135 12.02 4.31 -38.64
N GLU A 136 10.75 4.71 -38.71
CA GLU A 136 9.68 3.93 -39.36
C GLU A 136 9.90 3.85 -40.88
N GLU A 137 10.21 4.95 -41.57
CA GLU A 137 10.60 4.91 -43.00
C GLU A 137 11.84 4.02 -43.21
N GLU A 138 12.88 4.16 -42.37
CA GLU A 138 14.08 3.31 -42.44
C GLU A 138 13.77 1.83 -42.21
N GLN A 139 12.84 1.49 -41.33
CA GLN A 139 12.45 0.11 -41.06
C GLN A 139 11.56 -0.45 -42.17
N GLU A 140 10.60 0.31 -42.69
CA GLU A 140 9.75 -0.14 -43.80
C GLU A 140 10.56 -0.35 -45.08
N ALA A 141 11.53 0.54 -45.36
CA ALA A 141 12.47 0.39 -46.48
C ALA A 141 13.33 -0.89 -46.38
N LYS A 142 13.66 -1.34 -45.16
CA LYS A 142 14.42 -2.59 -44.92
C LYS A 142 13.51 -3.83 -44.92
N LEU A 143 12.27 -3.71 -44.44
CA LEU A 143 11.32 -4.83 -44.36
C LEU A 143 10.68 -5.17 -45.70
N ARG A 144 10.39 -4.19 -46.57
CA ARG A 144 9.82 -4.42 -47.91
C ARG A 144 10.58 -5.47 -48.75
N PRO A 145 11.93 -5.43 -48.89
CA PRO A 145 12.67 -6.47 -49.61
C PRO A 145 12.72 -7.82 -48.88
N GLU A 146 12.75 -7.86 -47.54
CA GLU A 146 12.67 -9.13 -46.80
C GLU A 146 11.29 -9.80 -46.95
N ILE A 147 10.21 -9.03 -46.88
CA ILE A 147 8.85 -9.54 -47.15
C ILE A 147 8.76 -10.11 -48.58
N GLY A 148 9.38 -9.45 -49.56
CA GLY A 148 9.49 -9.99 -50.93
C GLY A 148 10.32 -11.28 -51.03
N ARG A 149 11.41 -11.40 -50.28
CA ARG A 149 12.24 -12.64 -50.18
C ARG A 149 11.45 -13.77 -49.51
N LEU A 150 10.72 -13.48 -48.44
CA LEU A 150 9.90 -14.44 -47.69
C LEU A 150 8.67 -14.89 -48.48
N GLN A 151 8.01 -13.99 -49.21
CA GLN A 151 6.89 -14.35 -50.11
C GLN A 151 7.34 -15.32 -51.20
N LYS A 152 8.50 -15.09 -51.83
CA LYS A 152 9.10 -16.05 -52.77
C LYS A 152 9.42 -17.38 -52.08
N LEU A 153 10.08 -17.36 -50.93
CA LEU A 153 10.39 -18.58 -50.18
C LEU A 153 9.13 -19.38 -49.81
N ILE A 154 8.00 -18.73 -49.53
CA ILE A 154 6.69 -19.36 -49.30
C ILE A 154 6.11 -19.94 -50.59
N GLU A 155 6.27 -19.26 -51.73
CA GLU A 155 5.86 -19.77 -53.06
C GLU A 155 6.70 -21.00 -53.46
N ASP A 156 8.00 -20.96 -53.25
CA ASP A 156 8.95 -22.04 -53.51
C ASP A 156 8.66 -23.26 -52.59
N MET A 157 8.54 -23.03 -51.27
CA MET A 157 8.14 -24.08 -50.31
C MET A 157 6.76 -24.69 -50.64
N ARG A 158 5.82 -23.91 -51.21
CA ARG A 158 4.51 -24.42 -51.68
C ARG A 158 4.60 -25.25 -52.96
N ASN A 159 5.68 -25.14 -53.72
CA ASN A 159 5.94 -26.00 -54.87
C ASN A 159 6.71 -27.25 -54.43
N ASP A 160 7.66 -27.12 -53.51
CA ASP A 160 8.31 -28.25 -52.85
C ASP A 160 7.31 -29.15 -52.10
N THR A 161 6.31 -28.60 -51.39
CA THR A 161 5.27 -29.43 -50.77
C THR A 161 4.43 -30.18 -51.81
N LYS A 162 4.04 -29.55 -52.93
CA LYS A 162 3.33 -30.25 -54.02
C LYS A 162 4.18 -31.35 -54.63
N GLU A 163 5.47 -31.11 -54.86
CA GLU A 163 6.40 -32.16 -55.31
C GLU A 163 6.53 -33.28 -54.28
N SER A 164 6.45 -32.97 -52.98
CA SER A 164 6.44 -33.99 -51.92
C SER A 164 5.13 -34.78 -51.88
N GLU A 165 3.98 -34.14 -52.07
CA GLU A 165 2.67 -34.79 -52.19
C GLU A 165 2.64 -35.72 -53.41
N ASP A 166 3.12 -35.25 -54.56
CA ASP A 166 3.29 -36.03 -55.79
C ASP A 166 4.28 -37.21 -55.64
N ARG A 167 5.23 -37.15 -54.69
CA ARG A 167 6.12 -38.27 -54.35
C ARG A 167 5.42 -39.25 -53.39
N ILE A 168 4.76 -38.74 -52.35
CA ILE A 168 3.97 -39.53 -51.40
C ILE A 168 2.89 -40.36 -52.13
N ILE A 169 2.16 -39.77 -53.07
CA ILE A 169 1.15 -40.49 -53.88
C ILE A 169 1.78 -41.67 -54.67
N LYS A 170 3.02 -41.52 -55.14
CA LYS A 170 3.76 -42.58 -55.84
C LYS A 170 4.27 -43.66 -54.87
N GLU A 171 4.76 -43.26 -53.71
CA GLU A 171 5.16 -44.20 -52.65
C GLU A 171 3.97 -44.94 -52.05
N GLU A 172 2.79 -44.32 -51.94
CA GLU A 172 1.55 -44.98 -51.51
C GLU A 172 1.03 -46.00 -52.54
N ALA A 173 1.22 -45.75 -53.84
CA ALA A 173 0.94 -46.74 -54.88
C ALA A 173 1.87 -47.95 -54.75
N ILE A 174 3.19 -47.73 -54.65
CA ILE A 174 4.18 -48.80 -54.43
C ILE A 174 3.92 -49.55 -53.11
N LYS A 175 3.47 -48.85 -52.07
CA LYS A 175 3.10 -49.44 -50.77
C LYS A 175 1.86 -50.33 -50.89
N LYS A 176 0.88 -50.00 -51.74
CA LYS A 176 -0.26 -50.90 -52.03
C LYS A 176 0.20 -52.16 -52.76
N GLU A 177 1.02 -52.02 -53.81
CA GLU A 177 1.60 -53.16 -54.54
C GLU A 177 2.40 -54.09 -53.59
N LEU A 178 3.19 -53.50 -52.67
CA LEU A 178 3.89 -54.25 -51.62
C LEU A 178 2.95 -54.87 -50.59
N GLN A 179 1.82 -54.26 -50.24
CA GLN A 179 0.81 -54.85 -49.37
C GLN A 179 0.06 -56.01 -50.04
N GLU A 180 -0.18 -55.96 -51.35
CA GLU A 180 -0.72 -57.07 -52.14
C GLU A 180 0.30 -58.23 -52.27
N ALA A 181 1.59 -57.92 -52.40
CA ALA A 181 2.67 -58.92 -52.30
C ALA A 181 2.77 -59.54 -50.89
N ILE A 182 2.68 -58.74 -49.83
CA ILE A 182 2.73 -59.24 -48.44
C ILE A 182 1.50 -60.10 -48.12
N THR A 183 0.31 -59.76 -48.61
CA THR A 183 -0.93 -60.55 -48.38
C THR A 183 -1.11 -61.76 -49.30
N SER A 184 -0.23 -61.94 -50.30
CA SER A 184 -0.07 -63.23 -50.99
C SER A 184 0.96 -64.12 -50.26
N LEU A 185 2.11 -63.57 -49.88
CA LEU A 185 3.11 -64.27 -49.05
C LEU A 185 2.56 -64.73 -47.69
N SER A 186 1.71 -63.94 -47.03
CA SER A 186 1.11 -64.33 -45.74
C SER A 186 0.25 -65.59 -45.84
N LYS A 187 -0.43 -65.79 -46.98
CA LYS A 187 -1.25 -66.98 -47.29
C LYS A 187 -0.40 -68.19 -47.73
N GLU A 188 0.90 -68.01 -47.91
CA GLU A 188 1.86 -69.11 -48.04
C GLU A 188 2.47 -69.45 -46.67
N THR A 189 2.74 -68.44 -45.82
CA THR A 189 3.19 -68.69 -44.44
C THR A 189 2.12 -69.33 -43.56
N GLU A 190 0.83 -69.00 -43.71
CA GLU A 190 -0.26 -69.69 -42.97
C GLU A 190 -0.25 -71.20 -43.24
N LYS A 191 -0.16 -71.61 -44.52
CA LYS A 191 -0.09 -73.04 -44.91
C LYS A 191 1.14 -73.75 -44.31
N LEU A 192 2.29 -73.06 -44.31
CA LEU A 192 3.52 -73.57 -43.70
C LEU A 192 3.45 -73.61 -42.16
N GLN A 193 2.60 -72.81 -41.52
CA GLN A 193 2.32 -72.90 -40.09
C GLN A 193 1.35 -74.03 -39.76
N ASP A 194 0.30 -74.26 -40.56
CA ASP A 194 -0.57 -75.43 -40.43
C ASP A 194 0.23 -76.75 -40.53
N GLU A 195 1.17 -76.83 -41.46
CA GLU A 195 2.11 -77.95 -41.60
C GLU A 195 3.07 -78.07 -40.39
N LEU A 196 3.43 -76.96 -39.73
CA LEU A 196 4.30 -76.95 -38.56
C LEU A 196 3.57 -77.38 -37.27
N GLU A 197 2.31 -76.97 -37.07
CA GLU A 197 1.53 -77.38 -35.89
C GLU A 197 1.30 -78.90 -35.85
N MET A 198 1.04 -79.50 -37.02
CA MET A 198 0.99 -80.96 -37.19
C MET A 198 2.27 -81.67 -36.76
N VAL A 199 3.45 -81.04 -36.91
CA VAL A 199 4.74 -81.60 -36.48
C VAL A 199 5.00 -81.35 -34.98
N THR A 200 4.70 -80.17 -34.45
CA THR A 200 4.96 -79.86 -33.01
C THR A 200 4.12 -80.71 -32.05
N LEU A 201 2.90 -81.09 -32.44
CA LEU A 201 2.06 -82.06 -31.72
C LEU A 201 2.70 -83.45 -31.56
N SER A 202 3.66 -83.82 -32.42
CA SER A 202 4.45 -85.05 -32.28
C SER A 202 5.62 -84.92 -31.30
N LEU A 203 6.18 -83.70 -31.17
CA LEU A 203 7.42 -83.44 -30.42
C LEU A 203 7.20 -83.31 -28.90
N ASN A 204 6.05 -82.76 -28.48
CA ASN A 204 5.73 -82.46 -27.09
C ASN A 204 5.50 -83.69 -26.17
N LYS A 205 5.78 -84.91 -26.65
CA LYS A 205 5.73 -86.15 -25.86
C LYS A 205 7.08 -86.56 -25.25
N ALA A 206 8.15 -85.79 -25.44
CA ALA A 206 9.49 -86.17 -24.97
C ALA A 206 10.37 -85.00 -24.47
N LYS A 207 10.14 -84.53 -23.23
CA LYS A 207 11.17 -84.00 -22.29
C LYS A 207 10.55 -83.59 -20.94
N THR A 208 11.13 -84.07 -19.84
CA THR A 208 10.80 -83.73 -18.45
C THR A 208 12.10 -83.73 -17.60
N GLU A 209 12.03 -83.16 -16.39
CA GLU A 209 13.02 -83.33 -15.27
C GLU A 209 14.31 -82.41 -15.31
N PRO A 210 14.95 -82.06 -14.15
CA PRO A 210 14.75 -80.71 -13.55
C PRO A 210 15.93 -80.07 -12.71
N LEU A 211 15.59 -79.04 -11.88
CA LEU A 211 16.16 -78.66 -10.53
C LEU A 211 17.40 -77.73 -10.31
N ARG A 212 17.17 -76.74 -9.39
CA ARG A 212 18.00 -76.29 -8.23
C ARG A 212 19.30 -75.44 -8.36
N PHE A 213 19.24 -74.14 -7.96
CA PHE A 213 19.63 -73.58 -6.63
C PHE A 213 20.04 -72.08 -6.69
N ALA A 214 19.64 -71.27 -5.68
CA ALA A 214 20.02 -69.85 -5.55
C ALA A 214 19.82 -69.28 -4.12
N LYS A 215 20.63 -69.72 -3.13
CA LYS A 215 20.69 -69.13 -1.76
C LYS A 215 22.05 -69.43 -1.10
N ASN A 216 22.82 -68.40 -0.72
CA ASN A 216 23.87 -68.37 0.33
C ASN A 216 24.74 -67.09 0.20
N ALA A 217 24.49 -66.03 0.99
CA ALA A 217 25.31 -64.80 0.98
C ALA A 217 25.28 -63.95 2.28
N ASP A 218 24.11 -63.61 2.82
CA ASP A 218 23.90 -62.36 3.59
C ASP A 218 24.17 -62.37 5.13
N ILE A 219 25.05 -63.22 5.68
CA ILE A 219 25.04 -63.52 7.13
C ILE A 219 26.23 -62.95 7.97
N LEU A 220 27.28 -62.37 7.38
CA LEU A 220 28.54 -62.11 8.14
C LEU A 220 28.77 -60.70 8.73
N ASP A 221 28.24 -59.61 8.15
CA ASP A 221 28.74 -58.24 8.48
C ASP A 221 28.29 -57.63 9.83
N LYS A 222 27.29 -58.20 10.52
CA LYS A 222 26.57 -57.48 11.60
C LYS A 222 27.10 -57.69 13.03
N ALA A 223 28.28 -58.30 13.21
CA ALA A 223 28.76 -58.74 14.52
C ALA A 223 29.77 -57.80 15.24
N ILE A 224 30.42 -56.87 14.54
CA ILE A 224 31.67 -56.24 15.03
C ILE A 224 31.46 -54.88 15.76
N HIS A 225 30.39 -54.15 15.46
CA HIS A 225 30.36 -52.68 15.71
C HIS A 225 29.97 -52.19 17.12
N VAL A 226 29.77 -53.06 18.12
CA VAL A 226 28.96 -52.73 19.33
C VAL A 226 29.75 -52.69 20.65
N MET A 227 31.06 -53.03 20.69
CA MET A 227 31.80 -53.23 21.96
C MET A 227 32.86 -52.18 22.32
N GLU A 228 33.17 -51.19 21.47
CA GLU A 228 34.32 -50.28 21.69
C GLU A 228 33.96 -48.82 22.04
N GLY A 229 32.67 -48.45 22.03
CA GLY A 229 32.25 -47.04 22.08
C GLY A 229 32.08 -46.41 23.48
N ASP A 230 31.77 -47.19 24.51
CA ASP A 230 31.17 -46.64 25.74
C ASP A 230 32.16 -46.27 26.86
N LEU A 231 33.44 -46.63 26.75
CA LEU A 231 34.45 -46.32 27.78
C LEU A 231 34.97 -44.87 27.73
N ASN A 232 34.80 -44.17 26.60
CA ASN A 232 35.42 -42.87 26.36
C ASN A 232 34.56 -41.65 26.75
N LYS A 233 33.27 -41.83 27.05
CA LYS A 233 32.32 -40.72 27.25
C LYS A 233 32.57 -39.95 28.55
N VAL A 234 32.63 -40.67 29.67
CA VAL A 234 32.66 -40.12 31.05
C VAL A 234 33.91 -39.26 31.36
N LYS A 235 34.94 -39.26 30.50
CA LYS A 235 36.12 -38.37 30.65
C LYS A 235 36.00 -37.05 29.91
N ALA A 236 35.15 -36.93 28.90
CA ALA A 236 34.95 -35.68 28.16
C ALA A 236 34.10 -34.68 28.97
N ASP A 237 33.10 -35.19 29.69
CA ASP A 237 32.05 -34.39 30.34
C ASP A 237 32.56 -33.51 31.52
N SER A 238 33.79 -33.73 31.99
CA SER A 238 34.44 -32.87 32.99
C SER A 238 35.28 -31.75 32.38
N GLU A 239 35.72 -31.87 31.12
CA GLU A 239 36.47 -30.80 30.43
C GLU A 239 35.54 -29.85 29.67
N THR A 240 34.31 -30.25 29.37
CA THR A 240 33.29 -29.39 28.74
C THR A 240 32.82 -28.27 29.68
N ALA A 241 32.54 -28.58 30.96
CA ALA A 241 31.97 -27.64 31.93
C ALA A 241 32.86 -26.40 32.18
N ASP A 242 34.16 -26.58 32.42
CA ASP A 242 35.10 -25.45 32.59
C ASP A 242 35.24 -24.62 31.30
N ASN A 243 35.17 -25.28 30.13
CA ASN A 243 35.15 -24.59 28.84
C ASN A 243 33.84 -23.83 28.58
N GLU A 244 32.72 -24.23 29.18
CA GLU A 244 31.43 -23.54 29.06
C GLU A 244 31.37 -22.28 29.94
N LEU A 245 31.94 -22.30 31.15
CA LEU A 245 32.16 -21.08 31.93
C LEU A 245 33.07 -20.07 31.20
N SER A 246 34.10 -20.55 30.48
CA SER A 246 34.94 -19.69 29.64
C SER A 246 34.22 -19.10 28.41
N LYS A 247 33.23 -19.82 27.85
CA LYS A 247 32.40 -19.32 26.74
C LYS A 247 31.43 -18.26 27.23
N LEU A 248 30.68 -18.53 28.31
CA LEU A 248 29.66 -17.61 28.85
C LEU A 248 30.22 -16.24 29.25
N HIS A 249 31.49 -16.14 29.64
CA HIS A 249 32.14 -14.84 29.85
C HIS A 249 32.46 -14.10 28.54
N LYS A 250 32.89 -14.81 27.49
CA LYS A 250 33.13 -14.20 26.17
C LYS A 250 31.82 -13.80 25.49
N GLU A 251 30.82 -14.67 25.52
CA GLU A 251 29.47 -14.40 25.00
C GLU A 251 28.85 -13.17 25.67
N LYS A 252 29.11 -12.93 26.96
CA LYS A 252 28.68 -11.72 27.67
C LYS A 252 29.38 -10.45 27.14
N ASP A 253 30.69 -10.49 26.97
CA ASP A 253 31.46 -9.33 26.49
C ASP A 253 31.13 -9.05 25.01
N GLU A 254 30.97 -10.10 24.19
CA GLU A 254 30.44 -10.06 22.82
C GLU A 254 29.02 -9.47 22.79
N LEU A 255 28.11 -9.87 23.68
CA LEU A 255 26.78 -9.28 23.83
C LEU A 255 26.83 -7.80 24.18
N THR A 256 27.77 -7.35 25.02
CA THR A 256 27.89 -5.91 25.33
C THR A 256 28.41 -5.08 24.16
N ASN A 257 29.31 -5.63 23.34
CA ASN A 257 29.76 -4.98 22.10
C ASN A 257 28.64 -4.97 21.05
N LEU A 258 27.91 -6.08 20.88
CA LEU A 258 26.76 -6.19 19.98
C LEU A 258 25.63 -5.24 20.37
N LEU A 259 25.42 -4.98 21.66
CA LEU A 259 24.44 -4.00 22.15
C LEU A 259 24.86 -2.55 21.81
N LEU A 260 26.17 -2.26 21.82
CA LEU A 260 26.71 -0.97 21.37
C LEU A 260 26.59 -0.80 19.85
N GLU A 261 26.99 -1.81 19.07
CA GLU A 261 26.87 -1.81 17.61
C GLU A 261 25.40 -1.69 17.17
N THR A 262 24.49 -2.46 17.77
CA THR A 262 23.05 -2.35 17.47
C THR A 262 22.45 -1.02 17.93
N GLN A 263 23.03 -0.30 18.90
CA GLN A 263 22.64 1.09 19.19
C GLN A 263 23.09 2.08 18.11
N GLU A 264 24.29 1.93 17.54
CA GLU A 264 24.72 2.71 16.38
C GLU A 264 23.90 2.37 15.13
N GLU A 265 23.64 1.09 14.87
CA GLU A 265 22.79 0.65 13.76
C GLU A 265 21.35 1.12 13.95
N LEU A 266 20.80 1.17 15.17
CA LEU A 266 19.49 1.77 15.43
C LEU A 266 19.50 3.29 15.14
N GLY A 267 20.63 3.97 15.35
CA GLY A 267 20.83 5.36 14.94
C GLY A 267 20.83 5.53 13.41
N ARG A 268 21.61 4.70 12.70
CA ARG A 268 21.66 4.69 11.22
C ARG A 268 20.30 4.31 10.61
N CYS A 269 19.64 3.30 11.16
CA CYS A 269 18.29 2.88 10.76
C CYS A 269 17.22 3.95 11.01
N LYS A 270 17.39 4.86 11.99
CA LYS A 270 16.51 6.01 12.14
C LYS A 270 16.72 7.06 11.05
N SER A 271 17.97 7.40 10.72
CA SER A 271 18.25 8.28 9.57
C SER A 271 17.70 7.69 8.27
N ILE A 272 17.97 6.40 8.03
CA ILE A 272 17.47 5.66 6.86
C ILE A 272 15.93 5.57 6.87
N TYR A 273 15.29 5.49 8.04
CA TYR A 273 13.83 5.53 8.14
C TYR A 273 13.27 6.91 7.81
N ASP A 274 13.88 7.99 8.30
CA ASP A 274 13.46 9.37 8.00
C ASP A 274 13.69 9.71 6.51
N ASP A 275 14.74 9.16 5.89
CA ASP A 275 14.99 9.27 4.45
C ASP A 275 14.02 8.39 3.63
N TYR A 276 13.72 7.16 4.06
CA TYR A 276 12.65 6.34 3.47
C TYR A 276 11.26 6.97 3.64
N GLN A 277 11.02 7.75 4.69
CA GLN A 277 9.75 8.44 4.89
C GLN A 277 9.57 9.53 3.83
N LYS A 278 10.64 10.32 3.56
CA LYS A 278 10.68 11.27 2.44
C LYS A 278 10.53 10.57 1.11
N GLU A 279 11.28 9.49 0.86
CA GLU A 279 11.24 8.73 -0.40
C GLU A 279 9.85 8.11 -0.63
N LYS A 280 9.17 7.64 0.43
CA LYS A 280 7.78 7.17 0.39
C LYS A 280 6.80 8.29 0.02
N ASP A 281 6.97 9.49 0.58
CA ASP A 281 6.12 10.64 0.27
C ASP A 281 6.37 11.13 -1.17
N ASP A 282 7.63 11.09 -1.63
CA ASP A 282 8.05 11.28 -3.03
C ASP A 282 7.42 10.24 -3.98
N ILE A 283 7.39 8.96 -3.56
CA ILE A 283 6.72 7.88 -4.29
C ILE A 283 5.20 8.09 -4.30
N HIS A 284 4.60 8.61 -3.22
CA HIS A 284 3.19 8.99 -3.21
C HIS A 284 2.89 10.16 -4.16
N TYR A 285 3.76 11.17 -4.22
CA TYR A 285 3.67 12.27 -5.17
C TYR A 285 3.77 11.76 -6.62
N LYS A 286 4.82 11.00 -6.94
CA LYS A 286 5.03 10.36 -8.24
C LYS A 286 3.89 9.40 -8.62
N LYS A 287 3.28 8.70 -7.65
CA LYS A 287 2.12 7.82 -7.87
C LYS A 287 0.85 8.62 -8.19
N ASN A 288 0.63 9.76 -7.54
CA ASN A 288 -0.51 10.63 -7.87
C ASN A 288 -0.33 11.20 -9.29
N GLN A 289 0.86 11.71 -9.60
CA GLN A 289 1.22 12.23 -10.92
C GLN A 289 1.08 11.15 -12.01
N ALA A 290 1.55 9.92 -11.76
CA ALA A 290 1.36 8.78 -12.65
C ALA A 290 -0.13 8.38 -12.79
N GLY A 291 -0.95 8.58 -11.75
CA GLY A 291 -2.40 8.35 -11.81
C GLY A 291 -3.18 9.46 -12.55
N GLU A 292 -2.61 10.65 -12.68
CA GLU A 292 -3.12 11.70 -13.56
C GLU A 292 -2.72 11.42 -15.00
N VAL A 293 -1.46 11.05 -15.25
CA VAL A 293 -1.00 10.56 -16.56
C VAL A 293 -1.77 9.30 -17.00
N GLU A 294 -2.17 8.39 -16.10
CA GLU A 294 -3.02 7.25 -16.46
C GLU A 294 -4.43 7.69 -16.90
N LYS A 295 -5.00 8.76 -16.31
CA LYS A 295 -6.28 9.33 -16.77
C LYS A 295 -6.13 10.00 -18.13
N GLU A 296 -5.06 10.76 -18.35
CA GLU A 296 -4.77 11.37 -19.65
C GLU A 296 -4.55 10.32 -20.73
N LEU A 297 -3.77 9.27 -20.45
CA LEU A 297 -3.58 8.13 -21.35
C LEU A 297 -4.90 7.39 -21.61
N ARG A 298 -5.78 7.21 -20.62
CA ARG A 298 -7.13 6.65 -20.84
C ARG A 298 -8.00 7.54 -21.71
N ASN A 299 -7.98 8.86 -21.53
CA ASN A 299 -8.70 9.81 -22.37
C ASN A 299 -8.16 9.76 -23.81
N ASN A 300 -6.84 9.77 -23.98
CA ASN A 300 -6.17 9.65 -25.27
C ASN A 300 -6.47 8.31 -25.95
N ILE A 301 -6.56 7.20 -25.20
CA ILE A 301 -7.00 5.90 -25.72
C ILE A 301 -8.45 5.97 -26.21
N VAL A 302 -9.36 6.61 -25.48
CA VAL A 302 -10.76 6.79 -25.92
C VAL A 302 -10.85 7.67 -27.17
N GLU A 303 -10.08 8.76 -27.26
CA GLU A 303 -9.99 9.55 -28.50
C GLU A 303 -9.40 8.74 -29.65
N LEU A 304 -8.35 7.94 -29.41
CA LEU A 304 -7.76 7.06 -30.41
C LEU A 304 -8.73 5.94 -30.84
N GLU A 305 -9.54 5.37 -29.95
CA GLU A 305 -10.61 4.42 -30.31
C GLU A 305 -11.69 5.08 -31.19
N VAL A 306 -12.10 6.30 -30.86
CA VAL A 306 -13.05 7.09 -31.68
C VAL A 306 -12.46 7.41 -33.05
N ASN A 307 -11.20 7.84 -33.12
CA ASN A 307 -10.50 8.16 -34.36
C ASN A 307 -10.20 6.91 -35.21
N LEU A 308 -9.83 5.79 -34.58
CA LEU A 308 -9.61 4.50 -35.25
C LEU A 308 -10.92 3.99 -35.84
N LYS A 309 -12.03 4.10 -35.12
CA LYS A 309 -13.37 3.76 -35.62
C LYS A 309 -13.83 4.66 -36.76
N ALA A 310 -13.56 5.97 -36.68
CA ALA A 310 -13.83 6.90 -37.78
C ALA A 310 -12.99 6.57 -39.04
N ASN A 311 -11.75 6.09 -38.85
CA ASN A 311 -10.89 5.59 -39.91
C ASN A 311 -11.35 4.22 -40.45
N GLU A 312 -11.85 3.30 -39.62
CA GLU A 312 -12.48 2.06 -40.11
C GLU A 312 -13.71 2.37 -40.98
N ASP A 313 -14.56 3.31 -40.56
CA ASP A 313 -15.70 3.76 -41.37
C ASP A 313 -15.27 4.54 -42.62
N ALA A 314 -14.09 5.17 -42.64
CA ALA A 314 -13.51 5.74 -43.86
C ALA A 314 -12.95 4.66 -44.81
N VAL A 315 -12.23 3.67 -44.28
CA VAL A 315 -11.72 2.52 -45.04
C VAL A 315 -12.84 1.65 -45.59
N ARG A 316 -13.98 1.53 -44.88
CA ARG A 316 -15.21 0.91 -45.41
C ARG A 316 -15.75 1.67 -46.61
N ARG A 317 -15.90 3.01 -46.51
CA ARG A 317 -16.33 3.86 -47.63
C ARG A 317 -15.39 3.75 -48.83
N GLU A 318 -14.08 3.74 -48.62
CA GLU A 318 -13.10 3.54 -49.71
C GLU A 318 -13.08 2.10 -50.24
N SER A 319 -13.34 1.08 -49.42
CA SER A 319 -13.58 -0.29 -49.89
C SER A 319 -14.80 -0.36 -50.82
N ASP A 320 -15.91 0.27 -50.44
CA ASP A 320 -17.14 0.28 -51.24
C ASP A 320 -16.95 1.08 -52.54
N ASN A 321 -16.29 2.25 -52.48
CA ASN A 321 -15.84 3.00 -53.65
C ASN A 321 -14.94 2.15 -54.56
N SER A 322 -13.97 1.42 -54.00
CA SER A 322 -13.06 0.55 -54.75
C SER A 322 -13.77 -0.68 -55.34
N GLN A 323 -14.84 -1.18 -54.71
CA GLN A 323 -15.70 -2.21 -55.30
C GLN A 323 -16.54 -1.64 -56.45
N GLU A 324 -16.99 -0.40 -56.37
CA GLU A 324 -17.70 0.29 -57.45
C GLU A 324 -16.77 0.58 -58.65
N LEU A 325 -15.57 1.13 -58.41
CA LEU A 325 -14.51 1.21 -59.42
C LEU A 325 -14.13 -0.16 -59.97
N GLY A 326 -14.11 -1.21 -59.13
CA GLY A 326 -13.87 -2.59 -59.55
C GLY A 326 -14.92 -3.11 -60.53
N LYS A 327 -16.21 -2.81 -60.30
CA LYS A 327 -17.32 -3.09 -61.24
C LYS A 327 -17.15 -2.30 -62.53
N GLN A 328 -16.85 -1.00 -62.46
CA GLN A 328 -16.62 -0.15 -63.63
C GLN A 328 -15.42 -0.65 -64.48
N LEU A 329 -14.30 -0.99 -63.84
CA LEU A 329 -13.14 -1.60 -64.50
C LEU A 329 -13.46 -2.96 -65.10
N TYR A 330 -14.30 -3.79 -64.48
CA TYR A 330 -14.75 -5.05 -65.07
C TYR A 330 -15.59 -4.82 -66.33
N HIS A 331 -16.50 -3.83 -66.33
CA HIS A 331 -17.23 -3.42 -67.54
C HIS A 331 -16.28 -2.89 -68.63
N LEU A 332 -15.34 -2.01 -68.29
CA LEU A 332 -14.37 -1.46 -69.24
C LEU A 332 -13.44 -2.55 -69.83
N LYS A 333 -13.01 -3.51 -69.00
CA LYS A 333 -12.19 -4.67 -69.40
C LYS A 333 -12.98 -5.65 -70.27
N LYS A 334 -14.30 -5.76 -70.09
CA LYS A 334 -15.22 -6.51 -70.96
C LYS A 334 -15.38 -5.83 -72.33
N GLU A 335 -15.54 -4.50 -72.38
CA GLU A 335 -15.55 -3.75 -73.64
C GLU A 335 -14.20 -3.85 -74.37
N TYR A 336 -13.08 -3.66 -73.66
CA TYR A 336 -11.74 -3.85 -74.23
C TYR A 336 -11.58 -5.24 -74.84
N LYS A 337 -12.06 -6.31 -74.18
CA LYS A 337 -11.98 -7.68 -74.69
C LYS A 337 -12.87 -7.93 -75.92
N LYS A 338 -13.99 -7.19 -76.08
CA LYS A 338 -14.72 -7.17 -77.37
C LYS A 338 -13.88 -6.55 -78.47
N ILE A 339 -13.26 -5.40 -78.20
CA ILE A 339 -12.42 -4.65 -79.16
C ILE A 339 -11.19 -5.49 -79.56
N GLU A 340 -10.56 -6.16 -78.60
CA GLU A 340 -9.44 -7.07 -78.85
C GLU A 340 -9.86 -8.26 -79.72
N ASN A 341 -11.04 -8.85 -79.48
CA ASN A 341 -11.58 -9.91 -80.32
C ASN A 341 -11.90 -9.42 -81.75
N HIS A 342 -12.42 -8.20 -81.92
CA HIS A 342 -12.59 -7.60 -83.26
C HIS A 342 -11.24 -7.37 -83.94
N LYS A 343 -10.23 -6.87 -83.22
CA LYS A 343 -8.86 -6.72 -83.73
C LYS A 343 -8.28 -8.07 -84.18
N ARG A 344 -8.49 -9.15 -83.40
CA ARG A 344 -8.09 -10.51 -83.75
C ARG A 344 -8.80 -11.01 -85.01
N GLN A 345 -10.12 -10.81 -85.13
CA GLN A 345 -10.88 -11.16 -86.34
C GLN A 345 -10.37 -10.41 -87.59
N MET A 346 -10.09 -9.11 -87.47
CA MET A 346 -9.51 -8.30 -88.55
C MET A 346 -8.09 -8.73 -88.91
N THR A 347 -7.28 -9.21 -87.95
CA THR A 347 -5.95 -9.76 -88.25
C THR A 347 -5.99 -11.16 -88.87
N THR A 348 -6.96 -12.01 -88.53
CA THR A 348 -7.18 -13.26 -89.28
C THR A 348 -7.66 -12.97 -90.71
N GLN A 349 -8.56 -12.02 -90.91
CA GLN A 349 -9.00 -11.61 -92.27
C GLN A 349 -7.84 -11.05 -93.11
N LEU A 350 -6.94 -10.24 -92.52
CA LEU A 350 -5.71 -9.81 -93.19
C LEU A 350 -4.75 -10.98 -93.49
N SER A 351 -4.64 -11.97 -92.59
CA SER A 351 -3.84 -13.17 -92.82
C SER A 351 -4.40 -14.01 -93.97
N ASP A 352 -5.72 -14.15 -94.08
CA ASP A 352 -6.38 -14.91 -95.14
C ASP A 352 -6.26 -14.20 -96.50
N LEU A 353 -6.39 -12.86 -96.54
CA LEU A 353 -6.10 -12.08 -97.76
C LEU A 353 -4.63 -12.19 -98.18
N ASN A 354 -3.68 -12.08 -97.25
CA ASN A 354 -2.26 -12.24 -97.56
C ASN A 354 -1.93 -13.64 -98.09
N LYS A 355 -2.65 -14.67 -97.61
CA LYS A 355 -2.52 -16.03 -98.14
C LYS A 355 -3.10 -16.16 -99.56
N GLN A 356 -4.24 -15.54 -99.83
CA GLN A 356 -4.82 -15.48 -101.18
C GLN A 356 -3.91 -14.72 -102.17
N MET A 357 -3.19 -13.69 -101.72
CA MET A 357 -2.15 -13.01 -102.49
C MET A 357 -0.97 -13.95 -102.82
N SER A 358 -0.42 -14.65 -101.82
CA SER A 358 0.67 -15.61 -102.02
C SER A 358 0.28 -16.74 -102.99
N GLU A 359 -0.96 -17.25 -102.90
CA GLU A 359 -1.48 -18.24 -103.85
C GLU A 359 -1.76 -17.67 -105.25
N ALA A 360 -1.80 -16.35 -105.43
CA ALA A 360 -1.86 -15.71 -106.75
C ALA A 360 -0.46 -15.59 -107.36
N GLU A 361 0.52 -15.14 -106.57
CA GLU A 361 1.93 -15.01 -106.97
C GLU A 361 2.53 -16.37 -107.38
N GLU A 362 2.21 -17.46 -106.69
CA GLU A 362 2.63 -18.82 -107.09
C GLU A 362 2.01 -19.26 -108.43
N ARG A 363 0.76 -18.86 -108.74
CA ARG A 363 0.09 -19.17 -110.01
C ARG A 363 0.67 -18.37 -111.18
N GLU A 364 1.07 -17.12 -110.93
CA GLU A 364 1.75 -16.28 -111.93
C GLU A 364 3.12 -16.85 -112.33
N ASN A 365 3.94 -17.23 -111.33
CA ASN A 365 5.23 -17.87 -111.57
C ASN A 365 5.13 -19.21 -112.33
N ALA A 366 4.07 -20.00 -112.09
CA ALA A 366 3.83 -21.24 -112.83
C ALA A 366 3.56 -20.98 -114.33
N LEU A 367 2.77 -19.94 -114.65
CA LEU A 367 2.43 -19.55 -116.03
C LEU A 367 3.63 -18.98 -116.80
N GLU A 368 4.59 -18.35 -116.11
CA GLU A 368 5.89 -17.97 -116.70
C GLU A 368 6.71 -19.19 -117.13
N MET A 369 6.75 -20.26 -116.32
CA MET A 369 7.59 -21.43 -116.61
C MET A 369 7.08 -22.22 -117.83
N ASP A 370 5.77 -22.42 -117.97
CA ASP A 370 5.21 -23.11 -119.14
C ASP A 370 5.35 -22.27 -120.43
N ASN A 371 5.30 -20.93 -120.35
CA ASN A 371 5.62 -20.04 -121.47
C ASN A 371 7.06 -20.18 -122.00
N ARG A 372 8.02 -20.56 -121.14
CA ARG A 372 9.40 -20.83 -121.57
C ARG A 372 9.49 -22.19 -122.27
N ARG A 373 8.85 -23.23 -121.71
CA ARG A 373 8.79 -24.58 -122.32
C ARG A 373 8.19 -24.60 -123.71
N GLN A 374 7.16 -23.80 -123.98
CA GLN A 374 6.52 -23.76 -125.30
C GLN A 374 7.42 -23.17 -126.41
N LYS A 375 8.48 -22.41 -126.05
CA LYS A 375 9.45 -21.89 -127.03
C LYS A 375 10.51 -22.92 -127.43
N GLU A 376 11.05 -23.68 -126.48
CA GLU A 376 12.07 -24.72 -126.72
C GLU A 376 11.61 -25.91 -127.59
N ILE A 377 10.31 -26.00 -127.87
CA ILE A 377 9.67 -27.03 -128.71
C ILE A 377 9.52 -26.55 -130.17
N LEU A 378 9.46 -25.23 -130.41
CA LEU A 378 9.35 -24.67 -131.76
C LEU A 378 10.68 -24.74 -132.53
N GLU A 379 11.82 -24.41 -131.90
CA GLU A 379 13.13 -24.43 -132.55
C GLU A 379 13.52 -25.83 -133.08
N LYS A 380 13.10 -26.90 -132.39
CA LYS A 380 13.48 -28.28 -132.74
C LYS A 380 12.69 -28.88 -133.90
N LEU A 381 11.66 -28.19 -134.40
CA LEU A 381 10.88 -28.62 -135.57
C LEU A 381 11.41 -28.03 -136.89
N GLU A 382 12.32 -27.05 -136.85
CA GLU A 382 12.93 -26.49 -138.07
C GLU A 382 14.20 -27.25 -138.50
N GLU A 383 14.94 -27.88 -137.57
CA GLU A 383 16.19 -28.58 -137.88
C GLU A 383 16.02 -29.95 -138.58
N GLU A 384 14.88 -30.64 -138.42
CA GLU A 384 14.68 -31.99 -138.99
C GLU A 384 14.31 -32.01 -140.50
N HIS A 385 13.99 -30.86 -141.10
CA HIS A 385 13.50 -30.79 -142.48
C HIS A 385 14.60 -30.87 -143.56
N ASP A 386 15.85 -30.47 -143.25
CA ASP A 386 16.86 -30.15 -144.28
C ASP A 386 17.89 -31.24 -144.60
N ILE A 387 17.95 -32.34 -143.84
CA ILE A 387 19.00 -33.37 -144.01
C ILE A 387 18.58 -34.49 -144.99
N MET A 388 17.28 -34.74 -145.21
CA MET A 388 16.75 -35.84 -146.03
C MET A 388 16.67 -35.54 -147.54
N LYS A 389 17.75 -35.01 -148.15
CA LYS A 389 17.71 -34.57 -149.57
C LYS A 389 18.98 -34.73 -150.41
N LYS A 390 19.96 -35.57 -150.01
CA LYS A 390 21.29 -35.56 -150.66
C LYS A 390 22.03 -36.92 -150.79
N ASN A 391 21.64 -37.72 -151.79
CA ASN A 391 22.48 -38.42 -152.80
C ASN A 391 22.25 -39.92 -153.03
N THR A 392 22.44 -40.34 -154.30
CA THR A 392 22.23 -41.70 -154.84
C THR A 392 23.09 -42.01 -156.10
N MET A 393 23.60 -43.25 -156.20
CA MET A 393 23.92 -44.09 -157.40
C MET A 393 25.04 -43.79 -158.43
N ASP A 394 25.69 -44.89 -158.90
CA ASP A 394 26.21 -45.28 -160.26
C ASP A 394 27.40 -46.31 -160.16
N LYS A 395 27.91 -47.14 -161.11
CA LYS A 395 27.61 -47.77 -162.45
C LYS A 395 28.81 -48.74 -162.78
N GLU A 396 28.93 -49.68 -163.75
CA GLU A 396 28.13 -50.47 -164.75
C GLU A 396 28.98 -51.72 -165.23
N GLU A 397 28.66 -52.43 -166.34
CA GLU A 397 29.21 -53.76 -166.77
C GLU A 397 30.05 -53.79 -168.09
N ASP A 398 30.57 -54.96 -168.55
CA ASP A 398 30.32 -55.67 -169.86
C ASP A 398 31.43 -56.66 -170.43
N GLU A 399 31.23 -57.26 -171.63
CA GLU A 399 31.73 -58.61 -172.07
C GLU A 399 32.84 -58.78 -173.21
N LYS A 400 32.83 -59.92 -173.97
CA LYS A 400 33.91 -60.59 -174.80
C LYS A 400 34.10 -60.04 -176.26
N ASP A 401 34.92 -60.55 -177.22
CA ASP A 401 35.03 -61.91 -177.82
C ASP A 401 35.94 -61.99 -179.12
N LYS A 402 36.06 -63.18 -179.76
CA LYS A 402 36.38 -63.50 -181.20
C LYS A 402 37.85 -63.54 -181.71
N ILE A 403 38.14 -64.05 -182.94
CA ILE A 403 38.36 -65.48 -183.32
C ILE A 403 38.96 -65.70 -184.75
N VAL A 404 39.90 -66.67 -184.91
CA VAL A 404 40.33 -67.50 -186.09
C VAL A 404 40.62 -66.91 -187.50
N LYS A 405 41.78 -67.31 -188.08
CA LYS A 405 41.91 -67.92 -189.45
C LYS A 405 43.32 -68.47 -189.76
N LEU A 406 43.44 -69.75 -190.12
CA LEU A 406 44.64 -70.35 -190.73
C LEU A 406 44.27 -71.64 -191.50
N GLU A 407 44.43 -71.60 -192.82
CA GLU A 407 44.60 -72.69 -193.80
C GLU A 407 44.80 -71.94 -195.14
N GLU A 408 45.96 -71.90 -195.81
CA GLU A 408 46.76 -73.01 -196.36
C GLU A 408 45.87 -74.03 -197.07
N ILE A 409 45.87 -74.08 -198.40
CA ILE A 409 46.75 -74.96 -199.22
C ILE A 409 46.49 -74.52 -200.70
N LYS A 410 47.44 -74.43 -201.67
CA LYS A 410 48.34 -75.50 -202.13
C LYS A 410 49.58 -75.13 -203.00
N LYS A 411 49.88 -73.87 -203.39
CA LYS A 411 50.55 -73.64 -204.71
C LYS A 411 51.99 -73.09 -204.88
N GLU A 412 52.64 -72.34 -203.98
CA GLU A 412 53.99 -71.77 -204.27
C GLU A 412 55.09 -72.17 -203.29
N THR A 413 55.41 -73.47 -203.35
CA THR A 413 56.39 -74.20 -202.54
C THR A 413 57.86 -73.97 -202.95
N GLU A 414 58.20 -72.86 -203.60
CA GLU A 414 59.59 -72.54 -204.01
C GLU A 414 60.28 -71.51 -203.12
N SER A 415 59.54 -70.60 -202.46
CA SER A 415 60.16 -69.57 -201.60
C SER A 415 60.71 -70.08 -200.27
N THR A 416 60.58 -71.39 -200.00
CA THR A 416 60.90 -72.07 -198.74
C THR A 416 62.39 -72.28 -198.52
N GLU A 417 63.19 -72.61 -199.54
CA GLU A 417 64.64 -72.84 -199.36
C GLU A 417 65.37 -71.57 -198.88
N LYS A 418 65.18 -70.42 -199.55
CA LYS A 418 65.84 -69.16 -199.19
C LYS A 418 65.44 -68.62 -197.79
N LYS A 419 64.35 -69.12 -197.20
CA LYS A 419 63.90 -68.71 -195.85
C LYS A 419 64.52 -69.54 -194.72
N ALA A 420 65.08 -70.72 -195.00
CA ALA A 420 65.69 -71.59 -193.98
C ALA A 420 66.94 -70.95 -193.34
N GLN A 421 67.82 -70.36 -194.16
CA GLN A 421 69.08 -69.71 -193.72
C GLN A 421 68.84 -68.63 -192.64
N ASN A 422 67.76 -67.85 -192.79
CA ASN A 422 67.46 -66.67 -191.97
C ASN A 422 66.77 -66.98 -190.62
N LYS A 423 66.40 -68.24 -190.33
CA LYS A 423 65.82 -68.61 -189.03
C LYS A 423 66.89 -68.89 -187.97
N ARG A 424 67.98 -69.59 -188.33
CA ARG A 424 69.07 -69.97 -187.39
C ARG A 424 69.75 -68.76 -186.71
N THR A 425 69.75 -67.58 -187.33
CA THR A 425 70.36 -66.36 -186.75
C THR A 425 69.46 -65.59 -185.78
N LYS A 426 68.17 -65.93 -185.68
CA LYS A 426 67.23 -65.30 -184.73
C LYS A 426 67.11 -66.07 -183.40
N GLU A 427 67.18 -67.39 -183.47
CA GLU A 427 66.99 -68.30 -182.34
C GLU A 427 67.97 -68.01 -181.18
N GLY A 428 69.26 -67.83 -181.48
CA GLY A 428 70.29 -67.48 -180.50
C GLY A 428 70.18 -66.10 -179.85
N LYS A 429 69.21 -65.26 -180.22
CA LYS A 429 68.90 -63.99 -179.52
C LYS A 429 67.86 -64.19 -178.41
N LEU A 430 66.82 -64.99 -178.67
CA LEU A 430 65.69 -65.18 -177.76
C LEU A 430 66.07 -65.91 -176.47
N VAL A 431 67.03 -66.84 -176.54
CA VAL A 431 67.52 -67.59 -175.36
C VAL A 431 68.08 -66.65 -174.29
N LYS A 432 68.87 -65.65 -174.68
CA LYS A 432 69.50 -64.68 -173.75
C LYS A 432 68.49 -63.75 -173.06
N GLU A 433 67.38 -63.46 -173.74
CA GLU A 433 66.31 -62.62 -173.20
C GLU A 433 65.48 -63.37 -172.14
N MET A 434 65.31 -64.69 -172.32
CA MET A 434 64.63 -65.57 -171.36
C MET A 434 65.40 -65.72 -170.03
N GLU A 435 66.74 -65.84 -170.07
CA GLU A 435 67.58 -65.90 -168.87
C GLU A 435 67.43 -64.65 -167.99
N TRP A 436 67.44 -63.45 -168.61
CA TRP A 436 67.28 -62.17 -167.91
C TRP A 436 65.90 -62.03 -167.24
N LEU A 437 64.84 -62.45 -167.93
CA LEU A 437 63.48 -62.43 -167.38
C LEU A 437 63.34 -63.37 -166.17
N SER A 438 64.01 -64.53 -166.18
CA SER A 438 64.01 -65.46 -165.05
C SER A 438 64.65 -64.85 -163.79
N LEU A 439 65.86 -64.27 -163.93
CA LEU A 439 66.56 -63.55 -162.85
C LEU A 439 65.71 -62.41 -162.26
N LYS A 440 65.03 -61.64 -163.13
CA LYS A 440 64.16 -60.54 -162.69
C LYS A 440 62.93 -61.03 -161.91
N ARG A 441 62.39 -62.21 -162.25
CA ARG A 441 61.28 -62.86 -161.53
C ARG A 441 61.70 -63.30 -160.13
N GLU A 442 62.87 -63.94 -159.98
CA GLU A 442 63.39 -64.33 -158.66
C GLU A 442 63.61 -63.12 -157.75
N TYR A 443 64.23 -62.07 -158.26
CA TYR A 443 64.49 -60.84 -157.49
C TYR A 443 63.19 -60.23 -156.93
N MET A 444 62.16 -60.12 -157.75
CA MET A 444 60.85 -59.61 -157.32
C MET A 444 60.18 -60.53 -156.29
N ALA A 445 60.26 -61.85 -156.46
CA ALA A 445 59.70 -62.81 -155.50
C ALA A 445 60.36 -62.70 -154.12
N ARG A 446 61.70 -62.59 -154.07
CA ARG A 446 62.44 -62.39 -152.81
C ARG A 446 62.04 -61.06 -152.13
N LYS A 447 61.93 -59.97 -152.89
CA LYS A 447 61.53 -58.66 -152.35
C LYS A 447 60.08 -58.66 -151.83
N ALA A 448 59.16 -59.32 -152.52
CA ALA A 448 57.78 -59.49 -152.04
C ALA A 448 57.72 -60.28 -150.71
N SER A 449 58.48 -61.37 -150.62
CA SER A 449 58.58 -62.16 -149.38
C SER A 449 59.17 -61.36 -148.21
N GLN A 450 60.21 -60.55 -148.46
CA GLN A 450 60.80 -59.67 -147.44
C GLN A 450 59.80 -58.62 -146.92
N ASN A 451 59.05 -57.96 -147.82
CA ASN A 451 58.02 -57.00 -147.44
C ASN A 451 56.90 -57.65 -146.59
N ILE A 452 56.49 -58.88 -146.94
CA ILE A 452 55.46 -59.64 -146.19
C ILE A 452 55.97 -59.99 -144.78
N ALA A 453 57.24 -60.37 -144.64
CA ALA A 453 57.85 -60.62 -143.33
C ALA A 453 57.84 -59.37 -142.44
N GLN A 454 58.27 -58.21 -142.98
CA GLN A 454 58.27 -56.94 -142.25
C GLN A 454 56.86 -56.44 -141.89
N ALA A 455 55.86 -56.68 -142.74
CA ALA A 455 54.46 -56.37 -142.45
C ALA A 455 53.87 -57.25 -141.34
N LYS A 456 54.35 -58.50 -141.22
CA LYS A 456 53.95 -59.40 -140.13
C LYS A 456 54.63 -59.04 -138.81
N GLU A 457 55.93 -58.73 -138.86
CA GLU A 457 56.73 -58.26 -137.71
C GLU A 457 56.14 -56.98 -137.10
N THR A 458 55.87 -55.95 -137.91
CA THR A 458 55.28 -54.69 -137.42
C THR A 458 53.84 -54.86 -136.91
N SER A 459 53.07 -55.83 -137.43
CA SER A 459 51.74 -56.19 -136.92
C SER A 459 51.81 -56.90 -135.55
N GLU A 460 52.81 -57.76 -135.35
CA GLU A 460 53.08 -58.41 -134.07
C GLU A 460 53.60 -57.39 -133.03
N GLU A 461 54.47 -56.45 -133.40
CA GLU A 461 54.84 -55.32 -132.55
C GLU A 461 53.65 -54.44 -132.16
N LEU A 462 52.79 -54.06 -133.12
CA LEU A 462 51.58 -53.27 -132.87
C LEU A 462 50.72 -53.93 -131.79
N LYS A 463 50.47 -55.24 -131.94
CA LYS A 463 49.66 -56.02 -131.00
C LYS A 463 50.27 -56.09 -129.60
N ILE A 464 51.60 -56.12 -129.48
CA ILE A 464 52.31 -56.03 -128.19
C ILE A 464 52.12 -54.62 -127.58
N LYS A 465 52.17 -53.55 -128.38
CA LYS A 465 51.91 -52.17 -127.90
C LYS A 465 50.45 -51.96 -127.48
N GLU A 466 49.49 -52.59 -128.18
CA GLU A 466 48.07 -52.56 -127.82
C GLU A 466 47.80 -53.25 -126.48
N LEU A 467 48.40 -54.42 -126.24
CA LEU A 467 48.32 -55.11 -124.95
C LEU A 467 48.95 -54.26 -123.82
N LEU A 468 50.13 -53.66 -124.07
CA LEU A 468 50.77 -52.74 -123.12
C LEU A 468 49.88 -51.53 -122.81
N MET A 469 49.20 -50.96 -123.81
CA MET A 469 48.23 -49.86 -123.67
C MET A 469 47.02 -50.26 -122.82
N ILE A 470 46.53 -51.50 -122.95
CA ILE A 470 45.45 -52.03 -122.11
C ILE A 470 45.89 -52.15 -120.65
N ASP A 471 47.07 -52.71 -120.39
CA ASP A 471 47.56 -52.89 -119.02
C ASP A 471 47.99 -51.57 -118.34
N LEU A 472 48.49 -50.59 -119.11
CA LEU A 472 48.71 -49.23 -118.62
C LEU A 472 47.38 -48.51 -118.30
N LYS A 473 46.32 -48.72 -119.11
CA LYS A 473 44.97 -48.21 -118.80
C LYS A 473 44.39 -48.84 -117.53
N LYS A 474 44.52 -50.16 -117.33
CA LYS A 474 44.13 -50.84 -116.08
C LYS A 474 44.88 -50.28 -114.89
N LYS A 475 46.22 -50.17 -114.97
CA LYS A 475 47.06 -49.59 -113.90
C LYS A 475 46.64 -48.16 -113.57
N LYS A 476 46.30 -47.33 -114.57
CA LYS A 476 45.74 -45.99 -114.33
C LYS A 476 44.41 -46.07 -113.58
N GLN A 477 43.48 -46.91 -114.01
CA GLN A 477 42.17 -47.07 -113.34
C GLN A 477 42.33 -47.55 -111.89
N GLU A 478 43.27 -48.45 -111.61
CA GLU A 478 43.61 -48.85 -110.25
C GLU A 478 44.19 -47.69 -109.42
N THR A 479 45.09 -46.87 -109.97
CA THR A 479 45.63 -45.70 -109.26
C THR A 479 44.57 -44.62 -109.05
N ASP A 480 43.68 -44.39 -110.02
CA ASP A 480 42.57 -43.45 -109.90
C ASP A 480 41.56 -43.92 -108.84
N PHE A 481 41.31 -45.22 -108.72
CA PHE A 481 40.47 -45.82 -107.68
C PHE A 481 41.13 -45.72 -106.29
N LYS A 482 42.42 -46.07 -106.18
CA LYS A 482 43.21 -45.92 -104.94
C LYS A 482 43.25 -44.45 -104.48
N LEU A 483 43.46 -43.51 -105.40
CA LEU A 483 43.44 -42.06 -105.11
C LEU A 483 42.08 -41.59 -104.59
N LYS A 484 40.97 -42.00 -105.24
CA LYS A 484 39.62 -41.69 -104.75
C LYS A 484 39.34 -42.29 -103.37
N SER A 485 39.80 -43.51 -103.12
CA SER A 485 39.69 -44.15 -101.80
C SER A 485 40.48 -43.40 -100.72
N TYR A 486 41.71 -42.96 -101.01
CA TYR A 486 42.49 -42.13 -100.08
C TYR A 486 41.88 -40.75 -99.85
N ILE A 487 41.27 -40.11 -100.85
CA ILE A 487 40.53 -38.84 -100.69
C ILE A 487 39.34 -39.05 -99.74
N ALA A 488 38.55 -40.11 -99.93
CA ALA A 488 37.44 -40.43 -99.04
C ALA A 488 37.89 -40.67 -97.59
N MET A 489 38.93 -41.49 -97.38
CA MET A 489 39.52 -41.70 -96.05
C MET A 489 40.05 -40.41 -95.43
N TYR A 490 40.67 -39.53 -96.22
CA TYR A 490 41.17 -38.24 -95.74
C TYR A 490 40.03 -37.30 -95.32
N ASP A 491 38.94 -37.22 -96.10
CA ASP A 491 37.78 -36.42 -95.72
C ASP A 491 37.03 -37.01 -94.52
N GLU A 492 36.97 -38.33 -94.35
CA GLU A 492 36.49 -38.98 -93.12
C GLU A 492 37.36 -38.60 -91.90
N VAL A 493 38.68 -38.72 -91.99
CA VAL A 493 39.62 -38.35 -90.91
C VAL A 493 39.56 -36.85 -90.61
N LYS A 494 39.40 -35.99 -91.62
CA LYS A 494 39.20 -34.55 -91.50
C LYS A 494 37.86 -34.21 -90.83
N ASN A 495 36.79 -34.92 -91.17
CA ASN A 495 35.48 -34.76 -90.52
C ASN A 495 35.51 -35.26 -89.07
N ALA A 496 36.18 -36.38 -88.79
CA ALA A 496 36.42 -36.87 -87.43
C ALA A 496 37.24 -35.87 -86.61
N ARG A 497 38.36 -35.35 -87.15
CA ARG A 497 39.14 -34.26 -86.54
C ARG A 497 38.26 -33.05 -86.23
N ASN A 498 37.46 -32.58 -87.19
CA ASN A 498 36.58 -31.42 -86.99
C ASN A 498 35.51 -31.69 -85.92
N LYS A 499 34.98 -32.92 -85.83
CA LYS A 499 34.08 -33.35 -84.76
C LYS A 499 34.78 -33.33 -83.39
N TYR A 500 36.00 -33.87 -83.30
CA TYR A 500 36.78 -33.84 -82.06
C TYR A 500 37.18 -32.43 -81.63
N VAL A 501 37.57 -31.55 -82.57
CA VAL A 501 37.84 -30.13 -82.26
C VAL A 501 36.60 -29.43 -81.70
N LYS A 502 35.41 -29.67 -82.27
CA LYS A 502 34.15 -29.15 -81.70
C LYS A 502 33.85 -29.73 -80.32
N LEU A 503 34.02 -31.03 -80.11
CA LEU A 503 33.83 -31.66 -78.79
C LEU A 503 34.81 -31.13 -77.73
N ILE A 504 36.07 -30.89 -78.11
CA ILE A 504 37.08 -30.26 -77.24
C ILE A 504 36.71 -28.81 -76.92
N GLN A 505 36.25 -28.04 -77.91
CA GLN A 505 35.80 -26.66 -77.69
C GLN A 505 34.58 -26.60 -76.77
N ASN A 506 33.55 -27.42 -77.02
CA ASN A 506 32.36 -27.51 -76.18
C ASN A 506 32.72 -27.93 -74.75
N SER A 507 33.48 -29.02 -74.56
CA SER A 507 33.89 -29.46 -73.22
C SER A 507 34.80 -28.46 -72.51
N SER A 508 35.59 -27.65 -73.23
CA SER A 508 36.35 -26.54 -72.65
C SER A 508 35.48 -25.34 -72.25
N GLN A 509 34.35 -25.12 -72.92
CA GLN A 509 33.35 -24.12 -72.55
C GLN A 509 32.53 -24.61 -71.35
N GLU A 510 32.02 -25.84 -71.38
CA GLU A 510 31.34 -26.50 -70.24
C GLU A 510 32.25 -26.51 -68.99
N LEU A 511 33.56 -26.73 -69.16
CA LEU A 511 34.55 -26.66 -68.07
C LEU A 511 34.79 -25.21 -67.57
N ALA A 512 34.57 -24.19 -68.38
CA ALA A 512 34.62 -22.80 -67.94
C ALA A 512 33.34 -22.41 -67.18
N GLU A 513 32.17 -22.70 -67.76
CA GLU A 513 30.85 -22.45 -67.17
C GLU A 513 30.68 -23.17 -65.82
N THR A 514 31.12 -24.43 -65.71
CA THR A 514 31.12 -25.17 -64.43
C THR A 514 32.10 -24.58 -63.40
N LYS A 515 33.27 -24.07 -63.81
CA LYS A 515 34.20 -23.37 -62.90
C LYS A 515 33.63 -22.03 -62.41
N GLU A 516 32.93 -21.30 -63.26
CA GLU A 516 32.25 -20.06 -62.86
C GLU A 516 31.07 -20.35 -61.93
N ARG A 517 30.28 -21.40 -62.22
CA ARG A 517 29.24 -21.88 -61.30
C ARG A 517 29.81 -22.32 -59.94
N ILE A 518 30.96 -22.98 -59.91
CA ILE A 518 31.66 -23.33 -58.66
C ILE A 518 32.08 -22.07 -57.89
N LYS A 519 32.63 -21.04 -58.55
CA LYS A 519 32.96 -19.75 -57.90
C LYS A 519 31.73 -19.05 -57.33
N ILE A 520 30.61 -19.03 -58.06
CA ILE A 520 29.35 -18.43 -57.60
C ILE A 520 28.87 -19.16 -56.34
N LEU A 521 28.85 -20.50 -56.36
CA LEU A 521 28.47 -21.32 -55.20
C LEU A 521 29.45 -21.18 -54.01
N GLN A 522 30.74 -20.97 -54.26
CA GLN A 522 31.73 -20.67 -53.22
C GLN A 522 31.44 -19.33 -52.54
N ASN A 523 31.21 -18.27 -53.33
CA ASN A 523 30.82 -16.95 -52.83
C ASN A 523 29.49 -17.02 -52.06
N GLU A 524 28.51 -17.79 -52.55
CA GLU A 524 27.22 -18.00 -51.88
C GLU A 524 27.39 -18.74 -50.54
N VAL A 525 28.24 -19.76 -50.46
CA VAL A 525 28.59 -20.44 -49.19
C VAL A 525 29.31 -19.50 -48.23
N GLU A 526 30.15 -18.58 -48.70
CA GLU A 526 30.79 -17.55 -47.86
C GLU A 526 29.77 -16.52 -47.35
N ILE A 527 28.85 -16.06 -48.20
CA ILE A 527 27.74 -15.16 -47.81
C ILE A 527 26.84 -15.85 -46.77
N LEU A 528 26.45 -17.11 -46.99
CA LEU A 528 25.61 -17.87 -46.05
C LEU A 528 26.32 -18.16 -44.72
N ARG A 529 27.65 -18.39 -44.73
CA ARG A 529 28.46 -18.48 -43.50
C ARG A 529 28.49 -17.15 -42.74
N ASN A 530 28.65 -16.03 -43.45
CA ASN A 530 28.64 -14.71 -42.84
C ASN A 530 27.24 -14.39 -42.26
N GLU A 531 26.16 -14.58 -43.03
CA GLU A 531 24.77 -14.47 -42.55
C GLU A 531 24.54 -15.34 -41.29
N SER A 532 25.00 -16.60 -41.30
CA SER A 532 24.87 -17.50 -40.14
C SER A 532 25.63 -16.97 -38.93
N SER A 533 26.88 -16.52 -39.11
CA SER A 533 27.70 -16.00 -38.02
C SER A 533 27.12 -14.71 -37.40
N GLU A 534 26.48 -13.86 -38.21
CA GLU A 534 25.81 -12.65 -37.73
C GLU A 534 24.49 -12.99 -37.01
N LYS A 535 23.73 -13.97 -37.51
CA LYS A 535 22.54 -14.52 -36.84
C LYS A 535 22.91 -15.19 -35.51
N ASP A 536 24.01 -15.93 -35.44
CA ASP A 536 24.56 -16.50 -34.19
C ASP A 536 25.03 -15.41 -33.21
N ARG A 537 25.55 -14.27 -33.71
CA ARG A 537 25.94 -13.14 -32.87
C ARG A 537 24.71 -12.45 -32.28
N LYS A 538 23.72 -12.12 -33.12
CA LYS A 538 22.42 -11.56 -32.68
C LYS A 538 21.69 -12.48 -31.71
N LEU A 539 21.70 -13.79 -31.95
CA LEU A 539 21.11 -14.77 -31.03
C LEU A 539 21.82 -14.83 -29.66
N LYS A 540 23.13 -14.56 -29.60
CA LYS A 540 23.87 -14.42 -28.33
C LYS A 540 23.57 -13.10 -27.64
N GLU A 541 23.50 -12.01 -28.39
CA GLU A 541 23.08 -10.68 -27.91
C GLU A 541 21.68 -10.76 -27.29
N GLU A 542 20.68 -11.31 -27.99
CA GLU A 542 19.32 -11.48 -27.45
C GLU A 542 19.25 -12.44 -26.26
N ARG A 543 20.00 -13.54 -26.26
CA ARG A 543 20.08 -14.42 -25.08
C ARG A 543 20.66 -13.70 -23.86
N HIS A 544 21.62 -12.79 -24.06
CA HIS A 544 22.17 -11.98 -22.98
C HIS A 544 21.16 -10.93 -22.49
N ASN A 545 20.48 -10.24 -23.41
CA ASN A 545 19.40 -9.29 -23.08
C ASN A 545 18.31 -9.97 -22.25
N VAL A 546 17.81 -11.14 -22.69
CA VAL A 546 16.82 -11.93 -21.96
C VAL A 546 17.34 -12.37 -20.58
N GLN A 547 18.60 -12.80 -20.47
CA GLN A 547 19.18 -13.16 -19.18
C GLN A 547 19.28 -11.95 -18.23
N GLN A 548 19.65 -10.77 -18.75
CA GLN A 548 19.69 -9.53 -17.97
C GLN A 548 18.30 -9.11 -17.50
N SER A 549 17.28 -9.20 -18.37
CA SER A 549 15.88 -8.94 -18.02
C SER A 549 15.33 -9.92 -16.99
N LEU A 550 15.72 -11.20 -17.04
CA LEU A 550 15.38 -12.19 -16.03
C LEU A 550 16.00 -11.86 -14.67
N HIS A 551 17.28 -11.48 -14.63
CA HIS A 551 17.96 -11.07 -13.41
C HIS A 551 17.37 -9.78 -12.81
N GLN A 552 17.02 -8.80 -13.65
CA GLN A 552 16.30 -7.59 -13.21
C GLN A 552 14.91 -7.93 -12.63
N ARG A 553 14.12 -8.76 -13.32
CA ARG A 553 12.81 -9.24 -12.84
C ARG A 553 12.92 -9.96 -11.50
N ASP A 554 13.92 -10.81 -11.33
CA ASP A 554 14.06 -11.61 -10.11
C ASP A 554 14.68 -10.81 -8.94
N GLY A 555 15.48 -9.78 -9.23
CA GLY A 555 15.85 -8.73 -8.28
C GLY A 555 14.64 -7.94 -7.78
N LEU A 556 13.83 -7.39 -8.70
CA LEU A 556 12.58 -6.69 -8.37
C LEU A 556 11.60 -7.58 -7.58
N ARG A 557 11.55 -8.89 -7.85
CA ARG A 557 10.76 -9.85 -7.05
C ARG A 557 11.31 -10.03 -5.63
N ALA A 558 12.64 -10.06 -5.46
CA ALA A 558 13.24 -10.12 -4.14
C ALA A 558 12.97 -8.83 -3.33
N GLU A 559 13.02 -7.67 -3.98
CA GLU A 559 12.66 -6.37 -3.40
C GLU A 559 11.17 -6.29 -3.02
N ILE A 560 10.27 -6.70 -3.92
CA ILE A 560 8.83 -6.77 -3.64
C ILE A 560 8.54 -7.70 -2.45
N ASN A 561 9.18 -8.88 -2.39
CA ASN A 561 9.03 -9.80 -1.26
C ASN A 561 9.57 -9.22 0.06
N LYS A 562 10.68 -8.47 0.01
CA LYS A 562 11.26 -7.77 1.17
C LYS A 562 10.33 -6.64 1.66
N LEU A 563 9.71 -5.90 0.74
CA LEU A 563 8.73 -4.85 1.05
C LEU A 563 7.42 -5.43 1.61
N ASP A 564 6.89 -6.51 1.01
CA ASP A 564 5.71 -7.23 1.52
C ASP A 564 5.92 -7.77 2.94
N PHE A 565 7.10 -8.33 3.23
CA PHE A 565 7.48 -8.75 4.58
C PHE A 565 7.57 -7.56 5.56
N ALA A 566 8.16 -6.43 5.13
CA ALA A 566 8.23 -5.21 5.94
C ALA A 566 6.85 -4.60 6.21
N VAL A 567 5.93 -4.62 5.23
CA VAL A 567 4.53 -4.22 5.39
C VAL A 567 3.84 -5.10 6.43
N LYS A 568 3.96 -6.43 6.33
CA LYS A 568 3.37 -7.37 7.30
C LYS A 568 3.92 -7.20 8.72
N GLN A 569 5.20 -6.88 8.87
CA GLN A 569 5.75 -6.49 10.18
C GLN A 569 5.13 -5.19 10.71
N LYS A 570 4.95 -4.17 9.85
CA LYS A 570 4.31 -2.91 10.25
C LYS A 570 2.81 -3.08 10.56
N GLU A 571 2.10 -3.95 9.84
CA GLU A 571 0.71 -4.34 10.14
C GLU A 571 0.61 -5.10 11.48
N SER A 572 1.56 -5.99 11.78
CA SER A 572 1.65 -6.67 13.07
C SER A 572 1.92 -5.69 14.23
N LEU A 573 2.74 -4.65 13.99
CA LEU A 573 2.96 -3.59 14.98
C LEU A 573 1.72 -2.70 15.14
N VAL A 574 1.08 -2.26 14.05
CA VAL A 574 -0.15 -1.45 14.11
C VAL A 574 -1.27 -2.20 14.82
N THR A 575 -1.43 -3.51 14.59
CA THR A 575 -2.42 -4.33 15.32
C THR A 575 -2.05 -4.54 16.79
N GLN A 576 -0.77 -4.60 17.15
CA GLN A 576 -0.32 -4.58 18.55
C GLN A 576 -0.64 -3.24 19.23
N GLU A 577 -0.31 -2.11 18.60
CA GLU A 577 -0.61 -0.76 19.12
C GLU A 577 -2.12 -0.51 19.24
N VAL A 578 -2.93 -0.93 18.26
CA VAL A 578 -4.41 -0.87 18.35
C VAL A 578 -4.93 -1.70 19.53
N ASN A 579 -4.34 -2.87 19.80
CA ASN A 579 -4.69 -3.68 20.97
C ASN A 579 -4.27 -3.00 22.29
N GLU A 580 -3.15 -2.29 22.33
CA GLU A 580 -2.74 -1.53 23.53
C GLU A 580 -3.63 -0.29 23.74
N ILE A 581 -3.95 0.45 22.68
CA ILE A 581 -4.94 1.55 22.72
C ILE A 581 -6.29 1.05 23.24
N ASN A 582 -6.74 -0.14 22.82
CA ASN A 582 -7.98 -0.73 23.34
C ASN A 582 -7.90 -1.08 24.84
N LYS A 583 -6.76 -1.58 25.35
CA LYS A 583 -6.56 -1.77 26.80
C LYS A 583 -6.57 -0.43 27.54
N LEU A 584 -5.85 0.56 27.03
CA LEU A 584 -5.78 1.90 27.61
C LEU A 584 -7.15 2.57 27.65
N ASN A 585 -7.97 2.43 26.60
CA ASN A 585 -9.35 2.90 26.58
C ASN A 585 -10.21 2.22 27.66
N VAL A 586 -10.11 0.90 27.84
CA VAL A 586 -10.81 0.18 28.93
C VAL A 586 -10.35 0.66 30.31
N ILE A 587 -9.06 0.91 30.50
CA ILE A 587 -8.51 1.48 31.73
C ILE A 587 -9.06 2.90 31.96
N ILE A 588 -9.06 3.77 30.93
CA ILE A 588 -9.61 5.12 31.00
C ILE A 588 -11.08 5.08 31.41
N THR A 589 -11.94 4.30 30.74
CA THR A 589 -13.36 4.17 31.10
C THR A 589 -13.57 3.63 32.52
N SER A 590 -12.67 2.76 33.02
CA SER A 590 -12.71 2.32 34.42
C SER A 590 -12.37 3.44 35.41
N LEU A 591 -11.33 4.25 35.11
CA LEU A 591 -10.92 5.40 35.92
C LEU A 591 -11.92 6.56 35.87
N GLU A 592 -12.57 6.78 34.72
CA GLU A 592 -13.67 7.74 34.57
C GLU A 592 -14.86 7.33 35.45
N LYS A 593 -15.22 6.04 35.46
CA LYS A 593 -16.25 5.52 36.36
C LYS A 593 -15.86 5.69 37.83
N GLU A 594 -14.63 5.34 38.21
CA GLU A 594 -14.14 5.54 39.58
C GLU A 594 -14.12 7.02 39.99
N MET A 595 -13.77 7.93 39.07
CA MET A 595 -13.85 9.38 39.27
C MET A 595 -15.29 9.84 39.49
N ILE A 596 -16.26 9.35 38.71
CA ILE A 596 -17.69 9.67 38.88
C ILE A 596 -18.20 9.16 40.23
N GLU A 597 -17.88 7.91 40.59
CA GLU A 597 -18.20 7.37 41.91
C GLU A 597 -17.54 8.17 43.05
N LEU A 598 -16.31 8.64 42.87
CA LEU A 598 -15.60 9.45 43.87
C LEU A 598 -16.20 10.85 44.02
N LYS A 599 -16.60 11.50 42.92
CA LYS A 599 -17.36 12.77 42.94
C LYS A 599 -18.66 12.60 43.72
N HIS A 600 -19.43 11.55 43.43
CA HIS A 600 -20.70 11.32 44.11
C HIS A 600 -20.53 10.97 45.60
N LYS A 601 -19.48 10.21 45.96
CA LYS A 601 -19.09 9.99 47.36
C LYS A 601 -18.69 11.31 48.06
N TYR A 602 -18.01 12.22 47.37
CA TYR A 602 -17.64 13.55 47.89
C TYR A 602 -18.85 14.49 48.05
N GLU A 603 -19.80 14.47 47.11
CA GLU A 603 -21.08 15.18 47.19
C GLU A 603 -21.86 14.73 48.43
N ASN A 604 -22.08 13.42 48.60
CA ASN A 604 -22.80 12.85 49.74
C ASN A 604 -22.13 13.19 51.09
N VAL A 605 -20.80 13.26 51.14
CA VAL A 605 -20.04 13.72 52.33
C VAL A 605 -20.20 15.23 52.57
N CYS A 606 -20.26 16.03 51.51
CA CYS A 606 -20.52 17.47 51.62
C CYS A 606 -21.96 17.76 52.07
N GLU A 607 -22.94 17.04 51.55
CA GLU A 607 -24.34 17.10 52.02
C GLU A 607 -24.45 16.69 53.48
N SER A 608 -23.84 15.56 53.86
CA SER A 608 -23.81 15.11 55.26
C SER A 608 -23.17 16.15 56.19
N ARG A 609 -22.02 16.72 55.80
CA ARG A 609 -21.35 17.81 56.53
C ARG A 609 -22.24 19.06 56.63
N ASN A 610 -22.91 19.45 55.56
CA ASN A 610 -23.79 20.62 55.54
C ASN A 610 -25.02 20.38 56.44
N TYR A 611 -25.59 19.18 56.42
CA TYR A 611 -26.71 18.78 57.27
C TYR A 611 -26.33 18.77 58.76
N THR A 612 -25.17 18.20 59.12
CA THR A 612 -24.63 18.32 60.49
C THR A 612 -24.30 19.76 60.86
N GLY A 613 -23.85 20.59 59.90
CA GLY A 613 -23.63 22.02 60.08
C GLY A 613 -24.91 22.78 60.44
N ILE A 614 -26.02 22.49 59.73
CA ILE A 614 -27.35 23.03 60.03
C ILE A 614 -27.80 22.56 61.43
N GLN A 615 -27.71 21.26 61.73
CA GLN A 615 -28.05 20.75 63.06
C GLN A 615 -27.23 21.42 64.18
N LEU A 616 -25.95 21.73 63.96
CA LEU A 616 -25.12 22.43 64.94
C LEU A 616 -25.54 23.89 65.13
N ILE A 617 -26.05 24.55 64.08
CA ILE A 617 -26.67 25.88 64.17
C ILE A 617 -27.98 25.78 64.96
N ASP A 618 -28.89 24.86 64.60
CA ASP A 618 -30.16 24.63 65.30
C ASP A 618 -29.94 24.39 66.81
N ARG A 619 -28.93 23.57 67.17
CA ARG A 619 -28.57 23.29 68.58
C ARG A 619 -27.91 24.47 69.28
N ASN A 620 -27.17 25.30 68.55
CA ASN A 620 -26.62 26.53 69.11
C ASN A 620 -27.72 27.58 69.35
N ASP A 621 -28.72 27.65 68.49
CA ASP A 621 -29.89 28.53 68.66
C ASP A 621 -30.79 28.04 69.80
N GLU A 622 -31.01 26.72 69.95
CA GLU A 622 -31.61 26.13 71.16
C GLU A 622 -30.85 26.54 72.43
N LEU A 623 -29.51 26.49 72.42
CA LEU A 623 -28.67 26.91 73.55
C LEU A 623 -28.80 28.42 73.82
N CYS A 624 -28.81 29.27 72.80
CA CYS A 624 -29.05 30.71 72.95
C CYS A 624 -30.41 31.00 73.60
N ILE A 625 -31.47 30.31 73.17
CA ILE A 625 -32.81 30.41 73.76
C ILE A 625 -32.81 29.93 75.23
N LEU A 626 -32.08 28.86 75.55
CA LEU A 626 -31.94 28.36 76.91
C LEU A 626 -31.14 29.32 77.81
N TYR A 627 -30.06 29.93 77.33
CA TYR A 627 -29.30 30.94 78.07
C TYR A 627 -30.14 32.19 78.34
N GLU A 628 -30.87 32.70 77.36
CA GLU A 628 -31.72 33.87 77.57
C GLU A 628 -32.87 33.56 78.53
N LYS A 629 -33.48 32.37 78.43
CA LYS A 629 -34.47 31.89 79.40
C LYS A 629 -33.88 31.76 80.81
N ALA A 630 -32.64 31.31 80.95
CA ALA A 630 -31.94 31.23 82.23
C ALA A 630 -31.65 32.62 82.82
N ASN A 631 -31.17 33.58 82.00
CA ASN A 631 -30.98 34.98 82.39
C ASN A 631 -32.28 35.61 82.89
N ILE A 632 -33.39 35.38 82.17
CA ILE A 632 -34.73 35.85 82.56
C ILE A 632 -35.16 35.21 83.88
N GLN A 633 -34.93 33.91 84.07
CA GLN A 633 -35.24 33.21 85.33
C GLN A 633 -34.39 33.71 86.51
N GLU A 634 -33.09 33.95 86.30
CA GLU A 634 -32.20 34.52 87.33
C GLU A 634 -32.60 35.95 87.71
N SER A 635 -33.01 36.76 86.74
CA SER A 635 -33.56 38.11 86.96
C SER A 635 -34.87 38.07 87.74
N ILE A 636 -35.78 37.14 87.40
CA ILE A 636 -37.02 36.88 88.17
C ILE A 636 -36.69 36.42 89.59
N GLN A 637 -35.72 35.53 89.77
CA GLN A 637 -35.30 35.04 91.09
C GLN A 637 -34.70 36.17 91.94
N LYS A 638 -33.75 36.95 91.42
CA LYS A 638 -33.14 38.09 92.13
C LYS A 638 -34.18 39.11 92.58
N ARG A 639 -35.18 39.40 91.74
CA ARG A 639 -36.32 40.23 92.13
C ARG A 639 -37.17 39.55 93.22
N GLY A 640 -37.48 38.27 93.09
CA GLY A 640 -38.21 37.49 94.09
C GLY A 640 -37.51 37.46 95.45
N GLU A 641 -36.19 37.28 95.48
CA GLU A 641 -35.37 37.35 96.70
C GLU A 641 -35.39 38.76 97.31
N SER A 642 -35.40 39.82 96.50
CA SER A 642 -35.52 41.20 96.99
C SER A 642 -36.90 41.48 97.60
N GLU A 643 -37.98 41.02 96.97
CA GLU A 643 -39.34 41.11 97.50
C GLU A 643 -39.49 40.30 98.80
N ILE A 644 -38.94 39.08 98.84
CA ILE A 644 -38.93 38.24 100.05
C ILE A 644 -38.20 38.95 101.19
N ARG A 645 -37.00 39.51 100.95
CA ARG A 645 -36.28 40.29 101.98
C ARG A 645 -37.08 41.50 102.46
N SER A 646 -37.75 42.23 101.56
CA SER A 646 -38.64 43.32 101.95
C SER A 646 -39.78 42.83 102.86
N LYS A 647 -40.35 41.65 102.59
CA LYS A 647 -41.39 41.04 103.45
C LYS A 647 -40.83 40.47 104.75
N GLU A 648 -39.61 39.94 104.77
CA GLU A 648 -38.92 39.53 105.99
C GLU A 648 -38.61 40.74 106.90
N ASP A 649 -38.23 41.87 106.33
CA ASP A 649 -38.00 43.13 107.06
C ASP A 649 -39.32 43.76 107.55
N GLU A 650 -40.39 43.76 106.75
CA GLU A 650 -41.75 44.12 107.20
C GLU A 650 -42.21 43.24 108.37
N ILE A 651 -42.06 41.91 108.26
CA ILE A 651 -42.38 40.95 109.32
C ILE A 651 -41.51 41.20 110.56
N ARG A 652 -40.23 41.56 110.40
CA ARG A 652 -39.34 41.90 111.53
C ARG A 652 -39.80 43.17 112.25
N MET A 653 -40.22 44.19 111.51
CA MET A 653 -40.80 45.42 112.06
C MET A 653 -42.11 45.13 112.81
N MET A 654 -43.06 44.40 112.20
CA MET A 654 -44.30 44.01 112.87
C MET A 654 -44.05 43.18 114.14
N ASN A 655 -43.02 42.32 114.16
CA ASN A 655 -42.66 41.57 115.37
C ASN A 655 -42.04 42.46 116.46
N LEU A 656 -41.27 43.50 116.10
CA LEU A 656 -40.76 44.50 117.04
C LEU A 656 -41.90 45.35 117.63
N GLU A 657 -42.83 45.82 116.79
CA GLU A 657 -44.03 46.54 117.23
C GLU A 657 -44.89 45.67 118.17
N LEU A 658 -45.12 44.41 117.81
CA LEU A 658 -45.89 43.45 118.61
C LEU A 658 -45.17 43.13 119.94
N ALA A 659 -43.84 43.05 119.96
CA ALA A 659 -43.05 42.92 121.19
C ALA A 659 -43.14 44.18 122.07
N GLU A 660 -43.11 45.37 121.48
CA GLU A 660 -43.21 46.64 122.21
C GLU A 660 -44.64 46.87 122.76
N VAL A 661 -45.68 46.48 122.01
CA VAL A 661 -47.07 46.47 122.51
C VAL A 661 -47.24 45.45 123.64
N LYS A 662 -46.62 44.26 123.55
CA LYS A 662 -46.57 43.31 124.69
C LYS A 662 -45.88 43.93 125.90
N ARG A 663 -44.75 44.64 125.71
CA ARG A 663 -44.03 45.35 126.77
C ARG A 663 -44.90 46.41 127.45
N HIS A 664 -45.64 47.20 126.67
CA HIS A 664 -46.63 48.16 127.20
C HIS A 664 -47.73 47.46 128.01
N ILE A 665 -48.30 46.35 127.51
CA ILE A 665 -49.31 45.56 128.22
C ILE A 665 -48.75 45.00 129.54
N GLU A 666 -47.49 44.55 129.57
CA GLU A 666 -46.85 44.10 130.81
C GLU A 666 -46.58 45.23 131.82
N VAL A 667 -46.18 46.42 131.35
CA VAL A 667 -46.00 47.60 132.22
C VAL A 667 -47.34 48.02 132.82
N LEU A 668 -48.39 48.13 132.01
CA LEU A 668 -49.75 48.42 132.47
C LEU A 668 -50.25 47.35 133.46
N ARG A 669 -49.99 46.07 133.20
CA ARG A 669 -50.32 44.96 134.14
C ARG A 669 -49.56 45.05 135.46
N LYS A 670 -48.36 45.62 135.50
CA LYS A 670 -47.60 45.89 136.73
C LYS A 670 -48.11 47.11 137.50
N GLN A 671 -48.74 48.06 136.81
CA GLN A 671 -49.37 49.24 137.42
C GLN A 671 -50.81 48.99 137.92
N ILE A 672 -51.55 48.04 137.33
CA ILE A 672 -52.91 47.68 137.77
C ILE A 672 -53.00 47.39 139.29
N PRO A 673 -52.08 46.66 139.95
CA PRO A 673 -52.10 46.45 141.40
C PRO A 673 -51.83 47.70 142.26
N GLU A 674 -51.35 48.80 141.68
CA GLU A 674 -51.21 50.08 142.37
C GLU A 674 -52.51 50.88 142.35
N VAL A 675 -53.37 50.70 141.35
CA VAL A 675 -54.65 51.42 141.24
C VAL A 675 -55.57 51.18 142.46
N PRO A 676 -55.74 49.95 143.01
CA PRO A 676 -56.47 49.74 144.26
C PRO A 676 -55.79 50.36 145.49
N LYS A 677 -54.46 50.44 145.52
CA LYS A 677 -53.72 51.08 146.64
C LYS A 677 -53.93 52.58 146.60
N LEU A 678 -53.72 53.19 145.43
CA LEU A 678 -53.97 54.61 145.18
C LEU A 678 -55.45 54.96 145.39
N ALA A 679 -56.39 54.05 145.07
CA ALA A 679 -57.80 54.24 145.40
C ALA A 679 -58.07 54.19 146.92
N ALA A 680 -57.40 53.31 147.66
CA ALA A 680 -57.49 53.25 149.12
C ALA A 680 -56.82 54.47 149.78
N GLU A 681 -55.66 54.93 149.29
CA GLU A 681 -55.02 56.18 149.69
C GLU A 681 -55.88 57.39 149.33
N VAL A 682 -56.54 57.42 148.17
CA VAL A 682 -57.51 58.49 147.84
C VAL A 682 -58.75 58.44 148.74
N ILE A 683 -59.11 57.29 149.31
CA ILE A 683 -60.18 57.19 150.32
C ILE A 683 -59.68 57.65 151.70
N SER A 684 -58.48 57.26 152.14
CA SER A 684 -57.91 57.73 153.41
C SER A 684 -57.59 59.22 153.34
N LEU A 685 -56.93 59.69 152.28
CA LEU A 685 -56.69 61.11 152.00
C LEU A 685 -57.97 61.90 151.79
N LYS A 686 -59.10 61.30 151.38
CA LYS A 686 -60.41 61.99 151.41
C LYS A 686 -60.97 62.09 152.81
N SER A 687 -60.85 61.05 153.65
CA SER A 687 -61.27 61.11 155.05
C SER A 687 -60.39 62.06 155.87
N GLU A 688 -59.09 62.10 155.58
CA GLU A 688 -58.14 63.07 156.13
C GLU A 688 -58.43 64.46 155.58
N LEU A 689 -58.69 64.64 154.27
CA LEU A 689 -59.08 65.93 153.71
C LEU A 689 -60.44 66.42 154.21
N GLU A 690 -61.37 65.54 154.60
CA GLU A 690 -62.63 65.95 155.25
C GLU A 690 -62.37 66.40 156.70
N ALA A 691 -61.52 65.70 157.46
CA ALA A 691 -61.08 66.14 158.78
C ALA A 691 -60.26 67.44 158.72
N GLU A 692 -59.34 67.55 157.76
CA GLU A 692 -58.52 68.73 157.52
C GLU A 692 -59.31 69.86 156.88
N LYS A 693 -60.47 69.59 156.24
CA LYS A 693 -61.45 70.61 155.83
C LYS A 693 -62.30 71.13 156.97
N GLU A 694 -62.57 70.29 157.97
CA GLU A 694 -63.20 70.79 159.20
C GLU A 694 -62.20 71.65 159.98
N LYS A 695 -60.90 71.32 159.95
CA LYS A 695 -59.84 72.25 160.38
C LYS A 695 -59.66 73.44 159.42
N GLU A 696 -59.83 73.28 158.11
CA GLU A 696 -59.76 74.36 157.11
C GLU A 696 -60.87 75.36 157.35
N LYS A 697 -62.08 74.95 157.77
CA LYS A 697 -63.13 75.90 158.21
C LYS A 697 -62.72 76.71 159.43
N CYS A 698 -62.03 76.09 160.40
CA CYS A 698 -61.47 76.82 161.55
C CYS A 698 -60.36 77.77 161.10
N LEU A 699 -59.39 77.27 160.35
CA LEU A 699 -58.25 78.03 159.84
C LEU A 699 -58.64 79.07 158.77
N ALA A 700 -59.79 78.93 158.10
CA ALA A 700 -60.36 79.90 157.17
C ALA A 700 -60.90 81.12 157.93
N ALA A 701 -61.50 80.91 159.10
CA ALA A 701 -61.82 82.00 160.02
C ALA A 701 -60.55 82.70 160.55
N ASP A 702 -59.41 81.99 160.62
CA ASP A 702 -58.09 82.56 160.90
C ASP A 702 -57.37 83.12 159.63
N LEU A 703 -57.89 82.87 158.41
CA LEU A 703 -57.28 83.25 157.11
C LEU A 703 -57.98 84.45 156.43
N GLU A 704 -59.06 84.98 157.01
CA GLU A 704 -59.67 86.25 156.58
C GLU A 704 -58.80 87.48 156.95
N ASP A 705 -57.62 87.31 157.57
CA ASP A 705 -56.62 88.37 157.84
C ASP A 705 -55.51 88.41 156.76
N PRO A 706 -55.51 89.38 155.83
CA PRO A 706 -54.72 89.30 154.60
C PRO A 706 -53.41 90.09 154.66
N SER A 707 -52.25 89.41 154.81
CA SER A 707 -50.96 90.11 154.91
C SER A 707 -49.70 89.39 154.37
N ASN A 708 -49.75 88.70 153.23
CA ASN A 708 -48.52 88.46 152.44
C ASN A 708 -48.73 88.27 150.93
N ALA A 709 -47.93 88.97 150.11
CA ALA A 709 -48.15 89.10 148.67
C ALA A 709 -46.83 89.05 147.84
N LYS A 710 -46.06 87.95 147.96
CA LYS A 710 -44.75 87.80 147.28
C LYS A 710 -44.43 86.36 146.87
N ARG A 711 -44.76 85.91 145.63
CA ARG A 711 -44.26 84.59 145.12
C ARG A 711 -44.31 84.25 143.60
N PHE A 712 -44.10 85.18 142.64
CA PHE A 712 -43.89 84.78 141.23
C PHE A 712 -43.10 85.78 140.33
N ASN A 713 -42.38 85.28 139.28
CA ASN A 713 -42.01 85.90 137.97
C ASN A 713 -40.97 85.05 137.15
N GLU A 714 -40.70 85.40 135.87
CA GLU A 714 -40.04 84.55 134.82
C GLU A 714 -38.86 85.24 134.02
N LEU A 715 -38.33 84.64 132.91
CA LEU A 715 -37.09 85.02 132.15
C LEU A 715 -37.16 84.92 130.57
N PRO A 716 -36.23 85.50 129.75
CA PRO A 716 -36.36 85.72 128.27
C PRO A 716 -35.20 85.28 127.31
N GLY A 717 -35.31 85.52 125.97
CA GLY A 717 -34.29 85.34 124.88
C GLY A 717 -34.70 85.81 123.45
N GLU A 718 -33.78 85.91 122.45
CA GLU A 718 -33.99 86.54 121.09
C GLU A 718 -33.03 86.02 119.95
N ASP A 719 -33.24 86.39 118.66
CA ASP A 719 -32.66 85.78 117.41
C ASP A 719 -31.97 86.77 116.37
N PRO A 720 -31.21 86.31 115.33
CA PRO A 720 -30.29 87.13 114.48
C PRO A 720 -30.70 87.43 112.99
N ASP A 721 -29.83 88.15 112.25
CA ASP A 721 -30.17 89.05 111.10
C ASP A 721 -29.61 88.67 109.68
N GLU A 722 -30.07 89.37 108.64
CA GLU A 722 -30.13 88.97 107.21
C GLU A 722 -28.81 89.08 106.40
N GLU A 723 -27.99 90.12 106.57
CA GLU A 723 -26.72 90.31 105.79
C GLU A 723 -25.75 89.12 105.91
N ALA A 724 -25.84 88.38 107.03
CA ALA A 724 -25.01 87.20 107.30
C ALA A 724 -25.32 85.99 106.38
N LEU A 725 -26.47 85.97 105.70
CA LEU A 725 -26.81 84.95 104.72
C LEU A 725 -26.24 85.25 103.33
N GLU A 726 -26.36 86.48 102.82
CA GLU A 726 -25.95 86.81 101.44
C GLU A 726 -24.44 86.63 101.21
N ALA A 727 -23.60 87.05 102.17
CA ALA A 727 -22.15 86.84 102.13
C ALA A 727 -21.76 85.35 102.05
N LYS A 728 -22.65 84.45 102.49
CA LYS A 728 -22.45 82.99 102.46
C LYS A 728 -22.87 82.36 101.13
N ILE A 729 -23.68 83.04 100.32
CA ILE A 729 -24.13 82.58 99.00
C ILE A 729 -23.00 82.76 97.97
N GLN A 730 -22.38 83.94 97.88
CA GLN A 730 -21.30 84.21 96.91
C GLN A 730 -20.13 83.20 97.03
N VAL A 731 -19.74 82.85 98.26
CA VAL A 731 -18.68 81.87 98.56
C VAL A 731 -19.03 80.45 98.07
N LEU A 732 -20.31 80.13 97.90
CA LEU A 732 -20.75 78.84 97.33
C LEU A 732 -20.77 78.87 95.79
N GLU A 733 -21.09 80.00 95.17
CA GLU A 733 -21.12 80.15 93.71
C GLU A 733 -19.72 80.12 93.08
N GLU A 734 -18.76 80.83 93.65
CA GLU A 734 -17.35 80.79 93.20
C GLU A 734 -16.78 79.36 93.30
N ARG A 735 -17.15 78.64 94.37
CA ARG A 735 -16.76 77.25 94.61
C ARG A 735 -17.44 76.27 93.64
N LEU A 736 -18.63 76.60 93.13
CA LEU A 736 -19.34 75.82 92.12
C LEU A 736 -18.69 75.98 90.73
N ASN A 737 -18.28 77.18 90.34
CA ASN A 737 -17.66 77.40 89.03
C ASN A 737 -16.28 76.72 88.93
N ASN A 738 -15.44 76.83 89.97
CA ASN A 738 -14.18 76.06 90.10
C ASN A 738 -14.39 74.53 89.97
N LYS A 739 -15.59 74.01 90.25
CA LYS A 739 -15.92 72.58 90.10
C LYS A 739 -16.41 72.18 88.71
N LYS A 740 -16.94 73.13 87.92
CA LYS A 740 -17.32 72.91 86.51
C LYS A 740 -16.07 72.85 85.62
N GLU A 741 -15.12 73.75 85.85
CA GLU A 741 -13.87 73.83 85.08
C GLU A 741 -13.03 72.55 85.23
N GLN A 742 -12.85 72.06 86.47
CA GLN A 742 -12.24 70.76 86.80
C GLN A 742 -12.97 69.52 86.26
N LEU A 743 -14.20 69.68 85.74
CA LEU A 743 -14.96 68.61 85.10
C LEU A 743 -14.72 68.63 83.58
N LEU A 744 -14.72 69.82 82.97
CA LEU A 744 -14.42 70.01 81.55
C LEU A 744 -13.00 69.53 81.18
N GLU A 745 -12.00 69.81 82.02
CA GLU A 745 -10.63 69.28 81.85
C GLU A 745 -10.60 67.74 81.81
N LYS A 746 -11.43 67.10 82.62
CA LYS A 746 -11.48 65.63 82.74
C LYS A 746 -12.24 64.99 81.60
N GLU A 747 -13.27 65.64 81.07
CA GLU A 747 -13.98 65.20 79.87
C GLU A 747 -13.04 65.23 78.65
N LEU A 748 -12.25 66.31 78.49
CA LEU A 748 -11.25 66.42 77.42
C LEU A 748 -10.17 65.33 77.51
N VAL A 749 -9.62 65.09 78.71
CA VAL A 749 -8.64 64.01 78.95
C VAL A 749 -9.25 62.62 78.71
N LEU A 750 -10.54 62.43 79.04
CA LEU A 750 -11.24 61.17 78.77
C LEU A 750 -11.43 60.95 77.26
N GLU A 751 -11.73 62.00 76.49
CA GLU A 751 -11.84 61.95 75.03
C GLU A 751 -10.48 61.68 74.35
N GLU A 752 -9.37 62.22 74.85
CA GLU A 752 -8.03 61.83 74.36
C GLU A 752 -7.71 60.36 74.66
N ILE A 753 -8.05 59.88 75.87
CA ILE A 753 -7.82 58.49 76.28
C ILE A 753 -8.67 57.50 75.49
N THR A 754 -9.94 57.79 75.19
CA THR A 754 -10.77 56.91 74.34
C THR A 754 -10.25 56.90 72.91
N ASN A 755 -9.90 58.06 72.34
CA ASN A 755 -9.27 58.14 71.03
C ASN A 755 -7.95 57.35 70.94
N LEU A 756 -7.15 57.33 72.02
CA LEU A 756 -5.93 56.53 72.07
C LEU A 756 -6.24 55.03 72.21
N ALA A 757 -7.20 54.66 73.06
CA ALA A 757 -7.63 53.28 73.26
C ALA A 757 -8.24 52.65 72.00
N ASP A 758 -9.03 53.40 71.23
CA ASP A 758 -9.63 52.92 69.98
C ASP A 758 -8.61 52.84 68.84
N LYS A 759 -7.60 53.73 68.79
CA LYS A 759 -6.43 53.55 67.92
C LYS A 759 -5.65 52.27 68.26
N LEU A 760 -5.45 51.98 69.54
CA LEU A 760 -4.80 50.74 69.98
C LEU A 760 -5.66 49.49 69.69
N ARG A 761 -6.99 49.56 69.82
CA ARG A 761 -7.91 48.49 69.39
C ARG A 761 -7.85 48.26 67.88
N ALA A 762 -7.81 49.31 67.07
CA ALA A 762 -7.68 49.21 65.61
C ALA A 762 -6.34 48.59 65.20
N GLN A 763 -5.24 48.93 65.89
CA GLN A 763 -3.93 48.30 65.70
C GLN A 763 -3.93 46.82 66.13
N ALA A 764 -4.61 46.47 67.23
CA ALA A 764 -4.76 45.07 67.66
C ALA A 764 -5.62 44.25 66.68
N LEU A 765 -6.69 44.83 66.13
CA LEU A 765 -7.55 44.20 65.13
C LEU A 765 -6.83 43.97 63.79
N THR A 766 -6.07 44.95 63.31
CA THR A 766 -5.27 44.80 62.08
C THR A 766 -4.11 43.82 62.27
N GLY A 767 -3.44 43.83 63.43
CA GLY A 767 -2.46 42.81 63.80
C GLY A 767 -3.05 41.38 63.86
N ARG A 768 -4.30 41.25 64.32
CA ARG A 768 -5.02 39.95 64.37
C ARG A 768 -5.23 39.33 62.99
N GLN A 769 -5.43 40.13 61.95
CA GLN A 769 -5.54 39.61 60.57
C GLN A 769 -4.21 39.00 60.10
N GLY A 770 -3.09 39.69 60.35
CA GLY A 770 -1.75 39.18 60.02
C GLY A 770 -1.37 37.91 60.79
N THR A 771 -1.78 37.78 62.06
CA THR A 771 -1.57 36.53 62.82
C THR A 771 -2.49 35.40 62.38
N LEU A 772 -3.70 35.69 61.89
CA LEU A 772 -4.60 34.70 61.28
C LEU A 772 -3.97 34.11 60.00
N GLU A 773 -3.55 34.96 59.08
CA GLU A 773 -2.87 34.52 57.85
C GLU A 773 -1.60 33.69 58.14
N LEU A 774 -0.84 34.06 59.18
CA LEU A 774 0.34 33.31 59.59
C LEU A 774 -0.06 31.94 60.16
N ALA A 775 -1.13 31.85 60.95
CA ALA A 775 -1.66 30.60 61.47
C ALA A 775 -2.21 29.68 60.35
N GLU A 776 -2.87 30.25 59.33
CA GLU A 776 -3.30 29.52 58.14
C GLU A 776 -2.10 28.97 57.36
N LYS A 777 -1.08 29.81 57.07
CA LYS A 777 0.15 29.40 56.40
C LYS A 777 0.88 28.30 57.19
N VAL A 778 0.93 28.40 58.52
CA VAL A 778 1.49 27.35 59.41
C VAL A 778 0.67 26.05 59.37
N ASN A 779 -0.67 26.13 59.40
CA ASN A 779 -1.54 24.95 59.27
C ASN A 779 -1.38 24.29 57.89
N ASP A 780 -1.20 25.08 56.83
CA ASP A 780 -0.98 24.59 55.47
C ASP A 780 0.40 23.91 55.36
N PHE A 781 1.45 24.46 55.98
CA PHE A 781 2.75 23.78 56.11
C PHE A 781 2.65 22.50 56.94
N GLN A 782 1.92 22.48 58.07
CA GLN A 782 1.68 21.25 58.84
C GLN A 782 0.90 20.21 58.03
N SER A 783 -0.07 20.63 57.21
CA SER A 783 -0.82 19.75 56.31
C SER A 783 0.07 19.16 55.22
N ARG A 784 0.93 19.97 54.60
CA ARG A 784 1.96 19.54 53.63
C ARG A 784 2.96 18.57 54.27
N ILE A 785 3.45 18.86 55.47
CA ILE A 785 4.32 17.96 56.23
C ILE A 785 3.60 16.64 56.54
N LYS A 786 2.37 16.66 57.08
CA LYS A 786 1.57 15.43 57.33
C LYS A 786 1.21 14.64 56.07
N LYS A 787 1.22 15.27 54.87
CA LYS A 787 1.11 14.58 53.57
C LYS A 787 2.46 14.00 53.14
N LEU A 788 3.56 14.74 53.29
CA LEU A 788 4.92 14.29 52.97
C LEU A 788 5.35 13.14 53.87
N THR A 789 5.15 13.22 55.18
CA THR A 789 5.42 12.15 56.15
C THR A 789 4.59 10.90 55.83
N ARG A 790 3.33 11.03 55.38
CA ARG A 790 2.55 9.86 54.93
C ARG A 790 3.09 9.23 53.65
N LYS A 791 3.53 10.03 52.67
CA LYS A 791 4.25 9.51 51.49
C LYS A 791 5.56 8.82 51.87
N MET A 792 6.33 9.40 52.78
CA MET A 792 7.58 8.83 53.29
C MET A 792 7.35 7.53 54.07
N MET A 793 6.30 7.46 54.89
CA MET A 793 5.92 6.22 55.59
C MET A 793 5.42 5.15 54.61
N ALA A 794 4.70 5.53 53.54
CA ALA A 794 4.32 4.61 52.48
C ALA A 794 5.54 4.06 51.75
N THR A 795 6.46 4.91 51.27
CA THR A 795 7.68 4.45 50.57
C THR A 795 8.64 3.67 51.49
N VAL A 796 8.71 3.99 52.79
CA VAL A 796 9.43 3.17 53.77
C VAL A 796 8.74 1.82 54.01
N SER A 797 7.40 1.77 53.98
CA SER A 797 6.64 0.50 54.10
C SER A 797 6.76 -0.36 52.84
N GLU A 798 6.77 0.26 51.66
CA GLU A 798 7.07 -0.38 50.37
C GLU A 798 8.50 -0.91 50.36
N LEU A 799 9.49 -0.11 50.76
CA LEU A 799 10.88 -0.55 50.91
C LEU A 799 11.01 -1.71 51.92
N SER A 800 10.28 -1.68 53.03
CA SER A 800 10.25 -2.76 54.03
C SER A 800 9.60 -4.03 53.47
N MET A 801 8.55 -3.89 52.65
CA MET A 801 7.94 -4.98 51.88
C MET A 801 8.96 -5.59 50.90
N PHE A 802 9.67 -4.77 50.12
CA PHE A 802 10.67 -5.23 49.16
C PHE A 802 11.90 -5.86 49.83
N GLN A 803 12.32 -5.35 50.99
CA GLN A 803 13.34 -6.00 51.82
C GLN A 803 12.85 -7.35 52.36
N ALA A 804 11.61 -7.44 52.84
CA ALA A 804 11.03 -8.70 53.32
C ALA A 804 10.82 -9.73 52.21
N THR A 805 10.45 -9.32 50.98
CA THR A 805 10.38 -10.24 49.83
C THR A 805 11.76 -10.64 49.33
N ALA A 806 12.73 -9.71 49.29
CA ALA A 806 14.12 -10.04 48.96
C ALA A 806 14.72 -11.04 49.97
N MET A 807 14.51 -10.85 51.28
CA MET A 807 14.95 -11.80 52.31
C MET A 807 14.26 -13.16 52.19
N LYS A 808 12.97 -13.21 51.83
CA LYS A 808 12.28 -14.49 51.55
C LYS A 808 12.82 -15.18 50.30
N LEU A 809 13.08 -14.44 49.22
CA LEU A 809 13.66 -15.00 48.00
C LEU A 809 15.11 -15.47 48.23
N GLN A 810 15.88 -14.77 49.08
CA GLN A 810 17.19 -15.21 49.53
C GLN A 810 17.10 -16.53 50.31
N GLN A 811 16.17 -16.65 51.27
CA GLN A 811 15.93 -17.88 52.03
C GLN A 811 15.40 -19.04 51.17
N GLU A 812 14.54 -18.76 50.18
CA GLU A 812 14.04 -19.76 49.23
C GLU A 812 15.17 -20.23 48.31
N LYS A 813 16.04 -19.32 47.83
CA LYS A 813 17.26 -19.65 47.09
C LYS A 813 18.19 -20.52 47.93
N GLU A 814 18.51 -20.10 49.16
CA GLU A 814 19.36 -20.85 50.09
C GLU A 814 18.76 -22.23 50.41
N ARG A 815 17.44 -22.35 50.57
CA ARG A 815 16.74 -23.63 50.73
C ARG A 815 16.88 -24.53 49.49
N LEU A 816 16.78 -23.97 48.29
CA LEU A 816 16.94 -24.70 47.03
C LEU A 816 18.41 -25.09 46.76
N GLU A 817 19.37 -24.26 47.15
CA GLU A 817 20.80 -24.57 47.09
C GLU A 817 21.15 -25.71 48.07
N ASN A 818 20.63 -25.69 49.30
CA ASN A 818 20.77 -26.81 50.24
C ASN A 818 20.12 -28.11 49.71
N VAL A 819 18.92 -28.02 49.12
CA VAL A 819 18.27 -29.20 48.50
C VAL A 819 19.07 -29.72 47.30
N PHE A 820 19.65 -28.83 46.49
CA PHE A 820 20.53 -29.21 45.37
C PHE A 820 21.81 -29.89 45.86
N GLU A 821 22.48 -29.31 46.87
CA GLU A 821 23.65 -29.93 47.50
C GLU A 821 23.34 -31.31 48.08
N ASP A 822 22.21 -31.47 48.79
CA ASP A 822 21.81 -32.76 49.36
C ASP A 822 21.40 -33.77 48.27
N SER A 823 20.81 -33.31 47.17
CA SER A 823 20.58 -34.13 45.97
C SER A 823 21.88 -34.57 45.32
N GLN A 824 22.87 -33.69 45.20
CA GLN A 824 24.19 -34.02 44.67
C GLN A 824 24.90 -35.04 45.57
N LYS A 825 24.91 -34.83 46.89
CA LYS A 825 25.47 -35.77 47.87
C LYS A 825 24.77 -37.14 47.83
N ARG A 826 23.44 -37.18 47.60
CA ARG A 826 22.70 -38.44 47.39
C ARG A 826 23.16 -39.16 46.12
N VAL A 827 23.29 -38.44 45.00
CA VAL A 827 23.77 -38.99 43.71
C VAL A 827 25.22 -39.49 43.80
N GLU A 828 26.11 -38.76 44.46
CA GLU A 828 27.50 -39.18 44.72
C GLU A 828 27.57 -40.49 45.53
N ASN A 829 26.61 -40.70 46.44
CA ASN A 829 26.43 -41.96 47.19
C ASN A 829 25.59 -43.01 46.43
N SER A 830 25.34 -42.84 45.13
CA SER A 830 24.56 -43.74 44.26
C SER A 830 23.09 -43.95 44.70
N LEU A 831 22.51 -42.99 45.41
CA LEU A 831 21.10 -42.96 45.79
C LEU A 831 20.29 -42.01 44.88
N PRO A 832 18.96 -42.16 44.78
CA PRO A 832 18.12 -41.24 44.01
C PRO A 832 18.27 -39.78 44.47
N PRO A 833 18.29 -38.78 43.55
CA PRO A 833 18.58 -37.39 43.91
C PRO A 833 17.59 -36.80 44.92
N THR A 834 16.31 -37.15 44.80
CA THR A 834 15.25 -36.73 45.72
C THR A 834 14.29 -37.88 46.00
N GLU A 835 13.69 -37.86 47.18
CA GLU A 835 12.76 -38.89 47.65
C GLU A 835 11.51 -39.01 46.76
N ASP A 836 11.17 -37.99 45.97
CA ASP A 836 10.06 -38.08 45.02
C ASP A 836 10.46 -38.79 43.72
N CYS A 837 11.71 -38.66 43.27
CA CYS A 837 12.26 -39.52 42.21
C CYS A 837 12.38 -40.99 42.67
N GLU A 838 12.69 -41.23 43.94
CA GLU A 838 12.66 -42.57 44.55
C GLU A 838 11.23 -43.16 44.53
N LYS A 839 10.22 -42.38 44.97
CA LYS A 839 8.80 -42.77 44.88
C LYS A 839 8.31 -42.97 43.44
N GLU A 840 8.81 -42.22 42.45
CA GLU A 840 8.50 -42.44 41.04
C GLU A 840 9.18 -43.70 40.50
N TRP A 841 10.42 -43.98 40.89
CA TRP A 841 11.12 -45.20 40.52
C TRP A 841 10.41 -46.44 41.10
N GLU A 842 10.03 -46.43 42.39
CA GLU A 842 9.19 -47.48 42.99
C GLU A 842 7.87 -47.67 42.23
N ARG A 843 7.21 -46.58 41.82
CA ARG A 843 5.97 -46.64 41.03
C ARG A 843 6.20 -47.26 39.65
N MET A 844 7.34 -46.99 39.00
CA MET A 844 7.67 -47.58 37.72
C MET A 844 8.02 -49.06 37.84
N GLU A 845 8.79 -49.46 38.85
CA GLU A 845 9.08 -50.87 39.13
C GLU A 845 7.80 -51.66 39.45
N ARG A 846 6.94 -51.11 40.32
CA ARG A 846 5.64 -51.70 40.67
C ARG A 846 4.69 -51.83 39.47
N ASN A 847 4.69 -50.85 38.55
CA ASN A 847 3.95 -50.93 37.29
C ASN A 847 4.55 -51.95 36.30
N ASN A 848 5.88 -52.13 36.29
CA ASN A 848 6.53 -53.14 35.46
C ASN A 848 6.23 -54.56 35.97
N LEU A 849 6.28 -54.79 37.28
CA LEU A 849 5.85 -56.05 37.91
C LEU A 849 4.39 -56.37 37.58
N LEU A 850 3.46 -55.42 37.77
CA LEU A 850 2.06 -55.57 37.38
C LEU A 850 1.89 -55.94 35.89
N ARG A 851 2.66 -55.31 34.99
CA ARG A 851 2.65 -55.62 33.54
C ARG A 851 3.21 -57.00 33.20
N GLU A 852 4.11 -57.55 34.02
CA GLU A 852 4.59 -58.93 33.85
C GLU A 852 3.60 -59.96 34.42
N GLU A 853 2.95 -59.64 35.53
CA GLU A 853 1.88 -60.46 36.11
C GLU A 853 0.65 -60.51 35.19
N GLU A 854 0.19 -59.37 34.67
CA GLU A 854 -0.86 -59.32 33.63
C GLU A 854 -0.46 -60.13 32.39
N ARG A 855 0.80 -60.09 31.96
CA ARG A 855 1.30 -60.84 30.79
C ARG A 855 1.36 -62.36 31.04
N LYS A 856 1.49 -62.81 32.29
CA LYS A 856 1.35 -64.22 32.70
C LYS A 856 -0.13 -64.62 32.79
N ALA A 857 -0.91 -63.88 33.58
CA ALA A 857 -2.33 -64.14 33.82
C ALA A 857 -3.22 -63.99 32.56
N ARG A 858 -2.73 -63.30 31.51
CA ARG A 858 -3.36 -63.29 30.19
C ARG A 858 -3.04 -64.53 29.35
N LYS A 859 -1.83 -65.11 29.47
CA LYS A 859 -1.51 -66.39 28.80
C LYS A 859 -2.26 -67.55 29.43
N GLU A 860 -2.32 -67.59 30.75
CA GLU A 860 -3.11 -68.59 31.48
C GLU A 860 -4.60 -68.50 31.09
N ARG A 861 -5.16 -67.28 31.00
CA ARG A 861 -6.53 -67.10 30.45
C ARG A 861 -6.66 -67.48 28.97
N GLU A 862 -5.70 -67.18 28.10
CA GLU A 862 -5.74 -67.62 26.69
C GLU A 862 -5.61 -69.16 26.53
N GLU A 863 -5.07 -69.87 27.53
CA GLU A 863 -5.06 -71.34 27.60
C GLU A 863 -6.35 -71.90 28.22
N GLU A 864 -6.89 -71.27 29.28
CA GLU A 864 -8.18 -71.64 29.88
C GLU A 864 -9.37 -71.40 28.93
N GLU A 865 -9.43 -70.24 28.25
CA GLU A 865 -10.49 -69.93 27.27
C GLU A 865 -10.48 -70.86 26.05
N ARG A 866 -9.34 -71.49 25.74
CA ARG A 866 -9.25 -72.56 24.73
C ARG A 866 -9.78 -73.91 25.21
N SER A 867 -9.96 -74.10 26.52
CA SER A 867 -10.44 -75.34 27.13
C SER A 867 -11.94 -75.33 27.50
N ALA A 868 -12.55 -74.15 27.63
CA ALA A 868 -13.91 -73.97 28.11
C ALA A 868 -14.96 -74.05 26.97
N THR A 869 -15.62 -75.20 26.82
CA THR A 869 -16.69 -75.39 25.82
C THR A 869 -18.03 -74.80 26.24
N GLY A 870 -18.51 -73.79 25.52
CA GLY A 870 -19.93 -73.61 25.22
C GLY A 870 -20.84 -72.99 26.30
N ALA A 871 -21.29 -71.77 26.01
CA ALA A 871 -22.55 -71.17 26.48
C ALA A 871 -22.71 -70.85 27.99
N ILE A 872 -22.01 -69.80 28.44
CA ILE A 872 -22.56 -68.84 29.42
C ILE A 872 -22.54 -67.45 28.80
N THR A 873 -23.70 -66.76 28.78
CA THR A 873 -23.77 -65.35 28.36
C THR A 873 -23.20 -64.46 29.46
N GLN A 874 -22.02 -63.88 29.24
CA GLN A 874 -21.40 -62.95 30.18
C GLN A 874 -22.21 -61.65 30.28
N SER A 875 -22.50 -61.23 31.52
CA SER A 875 -23.04 -59.90 31.84
C SER A 875 -22.05 -59.19 32.74
N THR A 876 -21.65 -57.97 32.37
CA THR A 876 -20.66 -57.15 33.10
C THR A 876 -21.29 -56.32 34.23
N ALA A 877 -22.50 -56.65 34.67
CA ALA A 877 -23.17 -55.98 35.77
C ALA A 877 -22.82 -56.65 37.12
N GLU A 878 -22.15 -55.92 38.01
CA GLU A 878 -21.81 -56.42 39.35
C GLU A 878 -23.07 -56.76 40.17
N PRO A 879 -23.11 -57.91 40.87
CA PRO A 879 -24.25 -58.28 41.71
C PRO A 879 -24.31 -57.38 42.95
N ARG A 880 -25.39 -56.61 43.08
CA ARG A 880 -25.60 -55.70 44.23
C ARG A 880 -25.64 -56.47 45.55
N LEU A 881 -24.80 -56.08 46.51
CA LEU A 881 -24.81 -56.63 47.87
C LEU A 881 -26.12 -56.23 48.57
N ASN A 882 -26.96 -57.20 48.91
CA ASN A 882 -28.30 -56.96 49.48
C ASN A 882 -28.32 -56.71 51.02
N SER A 883 -27.16 -56.58 51.67
CA SER A 883 -27.06 -56.40 53.12
C SER A 883 -25.84 -55.58 53.52
N TYR A 884 -25.93 -54.87 54.65
CA TYR A 884 -24.79 -54.20 55.29
C TYR A 884 -24.66 -54.60 56.76
N VAL A 885 -23.49 -54.36 57.34
CA VAL A 885 -23.23 -54.52 58.78
C VAL A 885 -23.27 -53.14 59.42
N PRO A 886 -24.21 -52.83 60.33
CA PRO A 886 -24.18 -51.61 61.13
C PRO A 886 -23.06 -51.66 62.17
N ASP A 887 -22.45 -50.51 62.46
CA ASP A 887 -21.30 -50.36 63.38
C ASP A 887 -21.69 -50.48 64.89
N ASP A 888 -22.85 -51.06 65.18
CA ASP A 888 -23.40 -51.27 66.54
C ASP A 888 -22.69 -52.42 67.30
N GLY A 889 -21.42 -52.71 66.99
CA GLY A 889 -20.56 -53.66 67.72
C GLY A 889 -20.92 -55.15 67.66
N ILE A 890 -22.02 -55.55 67.01
CA ILE A 890 -22.56 -56.93 67.05
C ILE A 890 -22.35 -57.71 65.72
N GLY A 891 -21.85 -57.07 64.66
CA GLY A 891 -21.21 -57.76 63.51
C GLY A 891 -22.09 -58.61 62.58
N LEU A 892 -23.40 -58.70 62.82
CA LEU A 892 -24.33 -59.49 62.00
C LEU A 892 -24.91 -58.66 60.83
N PRO A 893 -24.76 -59.10 59.56
CA PRO A 893 -25.33 -58.40 58.41
C PRO A 893 -26.86 -58.34 58.45
N LYS A 894 -27.43 -57.17 58.14
CA LYS A 894 -28.88 -56.96 57.99
C LYS A 894 -29.21 -56.63 56.52
N PRO A 895 -30.28 -57.20 55.94
CA PRO A 895 -30.70 -56.86 54.58
C PRO A 895 -31.20 -55.42 54.48
N TYR A 896 -30.99 -54.78 53.33
CA TYR A 896 -31.48 -53.43 53.09
C TYR A 896 -33.01 -53.38 53.04
N GLY A 897 -33.61 -52.44 53.78
CA GLY A 897 -35.06 -52.21 53.79
C GLY A 897 -35.58 -51.41 52.59
N VAL A 898 -36.91 -51.30 52.48
CA VAL A 898 -37.65 -50.69 51.34
C VAL A 898 -37.30 -49.20 51.11
N HIS A 899 -36.70 -48.52 52.08
CA HIS A 899 -36.18 -47.15 51.94
C HIS A 899 -34.65 -47.16 52.01
N THR A 900 -34.02 -47.55 50.89
CA THR A 900 -32.56 -47.57 50.74
C THR A 900 -31.99 -46.14 50.70
N PRO A 901 -31.01 -45.78 51.55
CA PRO A 901 -30.25 -44.56 51.38
C PRO A 901 -29.44 -44.62 50.09
N PHE A 902 -29.62 -43.62 49.21
CA PHE A 902 -28.80 -43.48 48.01
C PHE A 902 -27.38 -43.08 48.41
N VAL A 903 -26.42 -44.00 48.30
CA VAL A 903 -25.00 -43.70 48.53
C VAL A 903 -24.51 -42.77 47.41
N PRO A 904 -24.08 -41.54 47.70
CA PRO A 904 -23.61 -40.62 46.66
C PRO A 904 -22.31 -41.14 46.04
N THR A 905 -22.24 -41.16 44.71
CA THR A 905 -21.01 -41.47 43.98
C THR A 905 -19.90 -40.50 44.41
N GLN A 906 -18.72 -41.04 44.77
CA GLN A 906 -17.60 -40.19 45.21
C GLN A 906 -17.19 -39.22 44.09
N LEU A 907 -17.16 -37.93 44.41
CA LEU A 907 -16.77 -36.88 43.48
C LEU A 907 -15.28 -37.01 43.13
N GLY A 908 -14.97 -37.12 41.83
CA GLY A 908 -13.61 -37.28 41.33
C GLY A 908 -12.69 -36.13 41.73
N ALA A 909 -11.40 -36.43 41.92
CA ALA A 909 -10.42 -35.58 42.62
C ALA A 909 -10.08 -34.20 41.98
N ASN A 910 -10.70 -33.84 40.86
CA ASN A 910 -10.30 -32.72 40.00
C ASN A 910 -11.07 -31.40 40.22
N MET A 911 -11.72 -31.18 41.37
CA MET A 911 -12.30 -29.89 41.73
C MET A 911 -11.80 -29.38 43.10
N ARG A 912 -10.69 -28.61 43.07
CA ARG A 912 -10.04 -28.04 44.27
C ARG A 912 -9.89 -26.51 44.28
N HIS A 913 -10.74 -25.77 43.56
CA HIS A 913 -10.70 -24.31 43.51
C HIS A 913 -12.05 -23.63 43.78
N PHE A 914 -12.38 -23.45 45.06
CA PHE A 914 -13.35 -22.45 45.53
C PHE A 914 -12.79 -21.73 46.76
N ARG A 915 -12.53 -20.42 46.64
CA ARG A 915 -12.22 -19.55 47.80
C ARG A 915 -13.52 -19.27 48.57
N LYS A 916 -13.48 -19.36 49.91
CA LYS A 916 -14.56 -18.84 50.76
C LYS A 916 -14.59 -17.30 50.68
N PRO A 917 -15.78 -16.66 50.63
CA PRO A 917 -15.88 -15.21 50.70
C PRO A 917 -15.48 -14.71 52.10
N VAL A 918 -14.82 -13.55 52.16
CA VAL A 918 -14.46 -12.89 53.41
C VAL A 918 -15.64 -12.05 53.91
N VAL A 919 -16.10 -12.31 55.13
CA VAL A 919 -17.14 -11.52 55.78
C VAL A 919 -16.53 -10.19 56.25
N LYS A 920 -17.14 -9.06 55.87
CA LYS A 920 -16.76 -7.74 56.39
C LYS A 920 -17.27 -7.58 57.84
N PRO A 921 -16.52 -6.92 58.74
CA PRO A 921 -17.03 -6.60 60.07
C PRO A 921 -18.23 -5.66 59.99
N ILE A 922 -19.10 -5.73 61.00
CA ILE A 922 -20.19 -4.79 61.23
C ILE A 922 -19.65 -3.72 62.17
N GLU A 923 -19.78 -2.45 61.78
CA GLU A 923 -19.52 -1.30 62.64
C GLU A 923 -20.79 -0.97 63.45
N ILE A 924 -20.61 -0.47 64.68
CA ILE A 924 -21.65 0.01 65.61
C ILE A 924 -21.32 1.46 65.95
#